data_AF-A0AAD8GKG1-F1
#
_entry.id   AF-A0AAD8GKG1-F1
#
_cell.length_a   1.000
_cell.length_b   1.000
_cell.length_c   1.000
_cell.angle_alpha   90.00
_cell.angle_beta   90.00
_cell.angle_gamma   90.00
#
_symmetry.space_group_name_H-M   'P 1'
#
loop_
_entity.id
_entity.type
_entity.pdbx_description
1 polymer ?
#
loop_
_entity_poly.entity_id
_entity_poly.type
_entity_poly.pdbx_seq_one_letter_code
_entity_poly.pdbx_strand_id
1 'polypeptide(L)'
;MVKIGRADSTFHAESVTHTVCHICGNVQYSIANERKAYFQEAYESCMRELELLLQHCNVSGLRTSGERNKEKPQNFTVIIENLRRTLTCYQDRFEDNSNELVQMTKECQLKEETIQAQNKEIEEAQQNLSDASKELSELRSECADREALIGKAEMELQNMRHHWETEKMRAMEAENEIQKLTQVHQKDSEEKLTFLHNLYQHLVAGCVLIKQPEGLLGRFSWPELCTVLQEHVDALTSDLHRANEKISHLEYVCKNRDDAVKELQQTQENTFCKLAEQVKEREAGWQKQKKDLEQHYSALIGEVHARAQNCQGVADKANEKVASLEKIRDQMALELLHLKQVLPGTQRENAALLSACALMAGALYPLYCNLCAISSQKDMLLEQVNATLAFKNQIETLVLALSSEDKKEEKRGGNVPRLQSNGLIKVFRKGVIAVIAARRFQRLGKASRYLFSWADGFQELPGLTVHMGWTKPSQQSKSKNKENKHISIQALKWFTSSDLLAIVVSSMMELQDTISKTDPSAPSASRILVSAAQSSFSKLMDRLRIEMDNGSGESAKPIRYEEKGTLVRRLGHGLHKLNSRMLKAGMPATVPMKQTVSILQGRILEFTQRLHAAEVERRNLRMELSQFKRSMNEMRKEADKALGLKEKLKEFKQAAMVPLERFENVCEELNNALLREQQAQMLLHEQAQQLQELGLRLEQHSGEDAEKDQTLTEAVKSLSEAKMELRRKDQSLRQLRKHLSQLEQDKRRLEESIRDAESALCMAAKSKDFIAGYMNSVEGSVKEVSERLSLSWTAAAKNDFTLQVPKYLETFGAEGLKGGPEVVACQNFITSFMDLYQLACSKISTLETELSSHQQHIAALKSELQTACLRDNEEFLPSEKFPDQDFTTLQPEMDASYSLLRETAGSSRRNNQNSSHAVTINTSKRVQKSFK
;
A
#
# COMPACT_ATOMS: atom_id res chain seq x y z
N MET A 1 50.33 16.86 -17.63
CA MET A 1 50.19 15.42 -17.94
C MET A 1 48.80 14.85 -17.56
N VAL A 2 47.69 15.61 -17.66
CA VAL A 2 46.33 15.15 -17.26
C VAL A 2 45.26 15.55 -18.29
N LYS A 3 45.63 15.71 -19.57
CA LYS A 3 44.72 16.18 -20.64
C LYS A 3 44.23 15.11 -21.62
N ILE A 4 44.43 13.82 -21.31
CA ILE A 4 44.07 12.71 -22.21
C ILE A 4 42.88 11.86 -21.70
N GLY A 5 42.41 12.03 -20.46
CA GLY A 5 41.44 11.11 -19.85
C GLY A 5 39.93 11.44 -19.96
N ARG A 6 39.51 12.52 -20.63
CA ARG A 6 38.10 13.00 -20.60
C ARG A 6 37.32 12.83 -21.91
N ALA A 7 37.96 12.45 -23.01
CA ALA A 7 37.26 12.22 -24.28
C ALA A 7 36.76 10.76 -24.43
N ASP A 8 37.39 9.80 -23.75
CA ASP A 8 37.03 8.37 -23.88
C ASP A 8 35.81 7.98 -23.04
N SER A 9 35.49 8.69 -21.95
CA SER A 9 34.38 8.34 -21.05
C SER A 9 33.00 8.72 -21.59
N THR A 10 32.89 9.81 -22.36
CA THR A 10 31.63 10.25 -22.98
C THR A 10 31.28 9.40 -24.20
N PHE A 11 32.28 8.99 -25.00
CA PHE A 11 32.06 8.08 -26.14
C PHE A 11 31.66 6.66 -25.70
N HIS A 12 32.17 6.18 -24.55
CA HIS A 12 31.76 4.89 -23.98
C HIS A 12 30.33 4.92 -23.41
N ALA A 13 29.88 6.03 -22.83
CA ALA A 13 28.52 6.12 -22.27
C ALA A 13 27.43 6.11 -23.35
N GLU A 14 27.62 6.84 -24.46
CA GLU A 14 26.70 6.85 -25.60
C GLU A 14 26.72 5.52 -26.39
N SER A 15 27.89 4.88 -26.49
CA SER A 15 27.99 3.55 -27.10
C SER A 15 27.28 2.49 -26.25
N VAL A 16 27.35 2.56 -24.93
CA VAL A 16 26.72 1.57 -24.03
C VAL A 16 25.21 1.74 -24.00
N THR A 17 24.66 2.95 -23.99
CA THR A 17 23.21 3.17 -24.06
C THR A 17 22.61 2.73 -25.39
N HIS A 18 23.29 2.99 -26.51
CA HIS A 18 22.84 2.54 -27.83
C HIS A 18 22.92 1.01 -27.98
N THR A 19 23.92 0.37 -27.36
CA THR A 19 24.08 -1.10 -27.36
C THR A 19 23.04 -1.78 -26.46
N VAL A 20 22.74 -1.21 -25.28
CA VAL A 20 21.71 -1.74 -24.36
C VAL A 20 20.31 -1.61 -24.94
N CYS A 21 19.99 -0.50 -25.62
CA CYS A 21 18.71 -0.33 -26.30
C CYS A 21 18.55 -1.33 -27.48
N HIS A 22 19.61 -1.58 -28.23
CA HIS A 22 19.61 -2.56 -29.34
C HIS A 22 19.55 -4.01 -28.84
N ILE A 23 20.16 -4.32 -27.69
CA ILE A 23 20.05 -5.64 -27.05
C ILE A 23 18.64 -5.84 -26.48
N CYS A 24 18.04 -4.84 -25.85
CA CYS A 24 16.68 -4.95 -25.30
C CYS A 24 15.64 -5.13 -26.41
N GLY A 25 15.77 -4.39 -27.52
CA GLY A 25 14.94 -4.55 -28.72
C GLY A 25 15.11 -5.91 -29.40
N ASN A 26 16.34 -6.41 -29.52
CA ASN A 26 16.60 -7.74 -30.09
C ASN A 26 16.08 -8.87 -29.19
N VAL A 27 16.16 -8.72 -27.86
CA VAL A 27 15.63 -9.70 -26.90
C VAL A 27 14.11 -9.71 -26.92
N GLN A 28 13.45 -8.55 -26.97
CA GLN A 28 11.99 -8.48 -27.16
C GLN A 28 11.54 -9.08 -28.49
N TYR A 29 12.27 -8.81 -29.58
CA TYR A 29 11.99 -9.39 -30.90
C TYR A 29 12.18 -10.92 -30.89
N SER A 30 13.23 -11.43 -30.26
CA SER A 30 13.49 -12.88 -30.13
C SER A 30 12.40 -13.59 -29.32
N ILE A 31 12.00 -13.03 -28.18
CA ILE A 31 10.94 -13.59 -27.34
C ILE A 31 9.59 -13.57 -28.07
N ALA A 32 9.30 -12.52 -28.84
CA ALA A 32 8.10 -12.46 -29.67
C ALA A 32 8.10 -13.53 -30.78
N ASN A 33 9.26 -13.82 -31.38
CA ASN A 33 9.39 -14.81 -32.43
C ASN A 33 9.30 -16.25 -31.90
N GLU A 34 9.91 -16.54 -30.75
CA GLU A 34 9.79 -17.84 -30.07
C GLU A 34 8.33 -18.10 -29.65
N ARG A 35 7.63 -17.08 -29.14
CA ARG A 35 6.20 -17.19 -28.81
C ARG A 35 5.34 -17.43 -30.04
N LYS A 36 5.63 -16.75 -31.15
CA LYS A 36 4.92 -16.97 -32.42
C LYS A 36 5.13 -18.40 -32.93
N ALA A 37 6.35 -18.94 -32.82
CA ALA A 37 6.65 -20.33 -33.17
C ALA A 37 5.87 -21.33 -32.29
N TYR A 38 5.82 -21.10 -30.98
CA TYR A 38 5.05 -21.93 -30.05
C TYR A 38 3.54 -21.96 -30.36
N PHE A 39 2.94 -20.79 -30.63
CA PHE A 39 1.52 -20.73 -31.00
C PHE A 39 1.24 -21.39 -32.36
N GLN A 40 2.17 -21.26 -33.31
CA GLN A 40 2.03 -21.91 -34.61
C GLN A 40 2.15 -23.43 -34.50
N GLU A 41 3.06 -23.95 -33.67
CA GLU A 41 3.22 -25.38 -33.41
C GLU A 41 2.01 -25.97 -32.67
N ALA A 42 1.45 -25.24 -31.69
CA ALA A 42 0.22 -25.63 -31.01
C ALA A 42 -0.99 -25.64 -31.95
N TYR A 43 -1.10 -24.65 -32.84
CA TYR A 43 -2.14 -24.60 -33.88
C TYR A 43 -2.00 -25.77 -34.87
N GLU A 44 -0.78 -26.04 -35.35
CA GLU A 44 -0.49 -27.18 -36.23
C GLU A 44 -0.74 -28.54 -35.56
N SER A 45 -0.51 -28.66 -34.25
CA SER A 45 -0.86 -29.86 -33.48
C SER A 45 -2.38 -30.06 -33.38
N CYS A 46 -3.13 -29.00 -33.09
CA CYS A 46 -4.60 -29.04 -33.02
C CYS A 46 -5.21 -29.36 -34.40
N MET A 47 -4.68 -28.80 -35.48
CA MET A 47 -5.13 -29.09 -36.84
C MET A 47 -4.86 -30.55 -37.23
N ARG A 48 -3.71 -31.12 -36.82
CA ARG A 48 -3.40 -32.54 -37.01
C ARG A 48 -4.34 -33.48 -36.25
N GLU A 49 -4.74 -33.12 -35.03
CA GLU A 49 -5.74 -33.91 -34.28
C GLU A 49 -7.14 -33.86 -34.93
N LEU A 50 -7.53 -32.70 -35.47
CA LEU A 50 -8.76 -32.53 -36.24
C LEU A 50 -8.74 -33.32 -37.56
N GLU A 51 -7.61 -33.33 -38.27
CA GLU A 51 -7.39 -34.14 -39.47
C GLU A 51 -7.44 -35.64 -39.16
N LEU A 52 -6.85 -36.08 -38.05
CA LEU A 52 -6.93 -37.47 -37.59
C LEU A 52 -8.37 -37.87 -37.25
N LEU A 53 -9.15 -37.02 -36.57
CA LEU A 53 -10.56 -37.27 -36.29
C LEU A 53 -11.43 -37.30 -37.58
N LEU A 54 -11.12 -36.45 -38.56
CA LEU A 54 -11.77 -36.45 -39.87
C LEU A 54 -11.38 -37.66 -40.72
N GLN A 55 -10.14 -38.15 -40.64
CA GLN A 55 -9.72 -39.40 -41.28
C GLN A 55 -10.45 -40.61 -40.69
N HIS A 56 -10.69 -40.65 -39.37
CA HIS A 56 -11.51 -41.70 -38.75
C HIS A 56 -12.98 -41.67 -39.23
N CYS A 57 -13.49 -40.53 -39.70
CA CYS A 57 -14.80 -40.43 -40.36
C CYS A 57 -14.77 -40.85 -41.84
N ASN A 58 -13.71 -40.49 -42.58
CA ASN A 58 -13.59 -40.73 -44.04
C ASN A 58 -13.21 -42.16 -44.43
N VAL A 59 -12.74 -43.01 -43.51
CA VAL A 59 -12.44 -44.44 -43.81
C VAL A 59 -13.72 -45.29 -44.01
N SER A 60 -14.92 -44.71 -43.89
CA SER A 60 -16.19 -45.41 -44.15
C SER A 60 -16.77 -45.23 -45.57
N GLY A 61 -16.04 -44.60 -46.49
CA GLY A 61 -16.48 -44.41 -47.87
C GLY A 61 -15.42 -44.81 -48.90
N LEU A 62 -15.71 -45.87 -49.66
CA LEU A 62 -15.13 -46.24 -50.97
C LEU A 62 -13.97 -47.27 -50.97
N ARG A 63 -14.31 -48.58 -50.99
CA ARG A 63 -14.18 -49.52 -52.15
C ARG A 63 -14.32 -51.00 -51.74
N THR A 64 -15.33 -51.64 -52.33
CA THR A 64 -15.45 -53.04 -52.84
C THR A 64 -14.90 -54.24 -52.05
N SER A 65 -15.83 -55.18 -51.82
CA SER A 65 -15.69 -56.65 -51.76
C SER A 65 -15.58 -57.34 -50.39
N GLY A 66 -16.76 -57.75 -49.89
CA GLY A 66 -17.06 -59.08 -49.38
C GLY A 66 -16.35 -59.60 -48.12
N GLU A 67 -17.02 -59.53 -46.96
CA GLU A 67 -17.45 -60.72 -46.20
C GLU A 67 -18.33 -60.36 -45.00
N ARG A 68 -19.33 -61.21 -44.74
CA ARG A 68 -20.36 -61.05 -43.72
C ARG A 68 -19.78 -61.21 -42.32
N ASN A 69 -19.95 -60.21 -41.45
CA ASN A 69 -20.18 -60.43 -40.03
C ASN A 69 -21.10 -59.35 -39.46
N LYS A 70 -22.13 -59.79 -38.73
CA LYS A 70 -23.14 -58.95 -38.08
C LYS A 70 -22.56 -58.36 -36.81
N GLU A 71 -22.06 -57.13 -36.87
CA GLU A 71 -21.88 -56.28 -35.69
C GLU A 71 -22.71 -55.01 -35.82
N LYS A 72 -23.29 -54.61 -34.68
CA LYS A 72 -24.21 -53.48 -34.49
C LYS A 72 -23.58 -52.17 -34.98
N PRO A 73 -24.37 -51.16 -35.41
CA PRO A 73 -23.82 -49.86 -35.79
C PRO A 73 -23.12 -49.27 -34.55
N GLN A 74 -21.79 -49.13 -34.60
CA GLN A 74 -21.03 -48.43 -33.57
C GLN A 74 -21.45 -46.96 -33.58
N ASN A 75 -22.35 -46.67 -32.64
CA ASN A 75 -22.82 -45.40 -32.09
C ASN A 75 -22.22 -44.12 -32.69
N PHE A 76 -22.87 -43.61 -33.72
CA PHE A 76 -22.76 -42.21 -34.18
C PHE A 76 -22.93 -41.20 -33.01
N THR A 77 -23.73 -41.56 -32.00
CA THR A 77 -23.92 -40.79 -30.77
C THR A 77 -22.66 -40.69 -29.91
N VAL A 78 -21.84 -41.74 -29.84
CA VAL A 78 -20.57 -41.73 -29.08
C VAL A 78 -19.53 -40.87 -29.79
N ILE A 79 -19.53 -40.86 -31.12
CA ILE A 79 -18.65 -40.01 -31.94
C ILE A 79 -19.05 -38.53 -31.79
N ILE A 80 -20.34 -38.21 -31.84
CA ILE A 80 -20.85 -36.83 -31.62
C ILE A 80 -20.58 -36.37 -30.19
N GLU A 81 -20.75 -37.25 -29.20
CA GLU A 81 -20.48 -36.94 -27.80
C GLU A 81 -18.98 -36.74 -27.54
N ASN A 82 -18.11 -37.52 -28.20
CA ASN A 82 -16.67 -37.30 -28.16
C ASN A 82 -16.29 -35.98 -28.85
N LEU A 83 -16.86 -35.66 -30.01
CA LEU A 83 -16.67 -34.36 -30.67
C LEU A 83 -17.16 -33.19 -29.81
N ARG A 84 -18.29 -33.33 -29.12
CA ARG A 84 -18.78 -32.33 -28.16
C ARG A 84 -17.81 -32.14 -27.01
N ARG A 85 -17.34 -33.22 -26.38
CA ARG A 85 -16.36 -33.14 -25.28
C ARG A 85 -15.03 -32.55 -25.73
N THR A 86 -14.56 -32.91 -26.92
CA THR A 86 -13.35 -32.34 -27.52
C THR A 86 -13.54 -30.85 -27.82
N LEU A 87 -14.69 -30.43 -28.35
CA LEU A 87 -15.03 -29.02 -28.58
C LEU A 87 -15.15 -28.24 -27.26
N THR A 88 -15.80 -28.78 -26.23
CA THR A 88 -15.87 -28.15 -24.91
C THR A 88 -14.48 -28.03 -24.30
N CYS A 89 -13.63 -29.05 -24.41
CA CYS A 89 -12.23 -28.99 -23.96
C CYS A 89 -11.39 -27.96 -24.74
N TYR A 90 -11.68 -27.75 -26.03
CA TYR A 90 -11.06 -26.67 -26.80
C TYR A 90 -11.59 -25.30 -26.39
N GLN A 91 -12.88 -25.20 -26.08
CA GLN A 91 -13.51 -23.97 -25.62
C GLN A 91 -12.99 -23.55 -24.24
N ASP A 92 -12.90 -24.49 -23.29
CA ASP A 92 -12.34 -24.27 -21.96
C ASP A 92 -10.85 -23.86 -22.05
N ARG A 93 -10.04 -24.56 -22.87
CA ARG A 93 -8.64 -24.17 -23.11
C ARG A 93 -8.51 -22.79 -23.76
N PHE A 94 -9.42 -22.43 -24.66
CA PHE A 94 -9.41 -21.12 -25.29
C PHE A 94 -9.75 -20.03 -24.27
N GLU A 95 -10.70 -20.29 -23.38
CA GLU A 95 -11.09 -19.37 -22.31
C GLU A 95 -9.98 -19.21 -21.27
N ASP A 96 -9.30 -20.31 -20.89
CA ASP A 96 -8.11 -20.30 -20.03
C ASP A 96 -6.96 -19.51 -20.67
N ASN A 97 -6.64 -19.78 -21.95
CA ASN A 97 -5.60 -19.04 -22.67
C ASN A 97 -5.96 -17.56 -22.86
N SER A 98 -7.24 -17.24 -23.04
CA SER A 98 -7.73 -15.86 -23.11
C SER A 98 -7.57 -15.15 -21.76
N ASN A 99 -7.87 -15.83 -20.66
CA ASN A 99 -7.68 -15.30 -19.31
C ASN A 99 -6.19 -15.08 -18.99
N GLU A 100 -5.31 -16.02 -19.36
CA GLU A 100 -3.86 -15.85 -19.25
C GLU A 100 -3.36 -14.67 -20.09
N LEU A 101 -3.86 -14.50 -21.33
CA LEU A 101 -3.52 -13.33 -22.18
C LEU A 101 -3.93 -12.01 -21.53
N VAL A 102 -5.12 -11.95 -20.92
CA VAL A 102 -5.60 -10.76 -20.20
C VAL A 102 -4.73 -10.48 -18.97
N GLN A 103 -4.33 -11.51 -18.23
CA GLN A 103 -3.45 -11.35 -17.08
C GLN A 103 -2.05 -10.87 -17.50
N MET A 104 -1.48 -11.47 -18.54
CA MET A 104 -0.19 -11.06 -19.10
C MET A 104 -0.22 -9.64 -19.67
N THR A 105 -1.34 -9.21 -20.26
CA THR A 105 -1.52 -7.84 -20.76
C THR A 105 -1.51 -6.83 -19.61
N LYS A 106 -2.18 -7.14 -18.50
CA LYS A 106 -2.15 -6.31 -17.28
C LYS A 106 -0.75 -6.24 -16.68
N GLU A 107 -0.01 -7.35 -16.67
CA GLU A 107 1.39 -7.37 -16.21
C GLU A 107 2.32 -6.56 -17.14
N CYS A 108 2.07 -6.56 -18.45
CA CYS A 108 2.83 -5.73 -19.40
C CYS A 108 2.54 -4.24 -19.18
N GLN A 109 1.28 -3.86 -18.96
CA GLN A 109 0.90 -2.47 -18.64
C GLN A 109 1.57 -1.99 -17.34
N LEU A 110 1.56 -2.81 -16.29
CA LEU A 110 2.25 -2.50 -15.03
C LEU A 110 3.78 -2.34 -15.22
N LYS A 111 4.39 -3.17 -16.07
CA LYS A 111 5.82 -3.04 -16.43
C LYS A 111 6.11 -1.79 -17.26
N GLU A 112 5.19 -1.41 -18.13
CA GLU A 112 5.32 -0.20 -18.94
C GLU A 112 5.19 1.06 -18.09
N GLU A 113 4.25 1.10 -17.15
CA GLU A 113 4.11 2.19 -16.18
C GLU A 113 5.35 2.34 -15.28
N THR A 114 5.93 1.21 -14.84
CA THR A 114 7.17 1.24 -14.04
C THR A 114 8.39 1.68 -14.85
N ILE A 115 8.50 1.27 -16.12
CA ILE A 115 9.54 1.76 -17.04
C ILE A 115 9.37 3.27 -17.30
N GLN A 116 8.15 3.75 -17.50
CA GLN A 116 7.87 5.18 -17.69
C GLN A 116 8.24 6.00 -16.44
N ALA A 117 7.92 5.50 -15.24
CA ALA A 117 8.32 6.15 -13.99
C ALA A 117 9.85 6.21 -13.86
N GLN A 118 10.55 5.11 -14.14
CA GLN A 118 12.02 5.07 -14.11
C GLN A 118 12.66 5.99 -15.15
N ASN A 119 12.11 6.08 -16.36
CA ASN A 119 12.60 7.00 -17.39
C ASN A 119 12.46 8.45 -16.93
N LYS A 120 11.34 8.80 -16.29
CA LYS A 120 11.14 10.15 -15.74
C LYS A 120 12.15 10.48 -14.64
N GLU A 121 12.44 9.52 -13.75
CA GLU A 121 13.48 9.69 -12.72
C GLU A 121 14.88 9.84 -13.32
N ILE A 122 15.18 9.13 -14.41
CA ILE A 122 16.45 9.26 -15.14
C ILE A 122 16.55 10.63 -15.83
N GLU A 123 15.48 11.11 -16.46
CA GLU A 123 15.44 12.45 -17.07
C GLU A 123 15.66 13.56 -16.01
N GLU A 124 15.00 13.45 -14.85
CA GLU A 124 15.22 14.37 -13.72
C GLU A 124 16.67 14.32 -13.22
N ALA A 125 17.25 13.11 -13.08
CA ALA A 125 18.64 12.96 -12.66
C ALA A 125 19.62 13.53 -13.70
N GLN A 126 19.35 13.36 -14.99
CA GLN A 126 20.15 13.93 -16.08
C GLN A 126 20.08 15.46 -16.09
N GLN A 127 18.88 16.02 -15.89
CA GLN A 127 18.69 17.46 -15.80
C GLN A 127 19.45 18.05 -14.61
N ASN A 128 19.32 17.43 -13.43
CA ASN A 128 20.06 17.84 -12.23
C ASN A 128 21.58 17.78 -12.43
N LEU A 129 22.08 16.77 -13.16
CA LEU A 129 23.51 16.63 -13.45
C LEU A 129 23.99 17.69 -14.46
N SER A 130 23.16 18.03 -15.45
CA SER A 130 23.42 19.16 -16.37
C SER A 130 23.50 20.48 -15.59
N ASP A 131 22.55 20.73 -14.68
CA ASP A 131 22.50 21.98 -13.93
C ASP A 131 23.66 22.08 -12.94
N ALA A 132 24.00 21.00 -12.23
CA ALA A 132 25.22 20.94 -11.42
C ALA A 132 26.51 21.12 -12.25
N SER A 133 26.54 20.64 -13.50
CA SER A 133 27.67 20.86 -14.41
C SER A 133 27.79 22.32 -14.84
N LYS A 134 26.66 23.02 -15.06
CA LYS A 134 26.65 24.47 -15.34
C LYS A 134 27.15 25.26 -14.14
N GLU A 135 26.64 24.98 -12.94
CA GLU A 135 27.11 25.60 -11.69
C GLU A 135 28.61 25.39 -11.48
N LEU A 136 29.13 24.18 -11.72
CA LEU A 136 30.57 23.90 -11.65
C LEU A 136 31.38 24.69 -12.69
N SER A 137 30.82 24.96 -13.87
CA SER A 137 31.49 25.78 -14.88
C SER A 137 31.53 27.26 -14.49
N GLU A 138 30.44 27.77 -13.91
CA GLU A 138 30.35 29.15 -13.40
C GLU A 138 31.30 29.37 -12.22
N LEU A 139 31.34 28.43 -11.27
CA LEU A 139 32.30 28.46 -10.16
C LEU A 139 33.76 28.42 -10.65
N ARG A 140 34.05 27.66 -11.72
CA ARG A 140 35.39 27.65 -12.32
C ARG A 140 35.75 28.99 -12.96
N SER A 141 34.81 29.67 -13.62
CA SER A 141 35.06 31.02 -14.14
C SER A 141 35.25 32.02 -13.01
N GLU A 142 34.42 31.98 -11.96
CA GLU A 142 34.61 32.85 -10.79
C GLU A 142 35.97 32.61 -10.11
N CYS A 143 36.42 31.35 -10.02
CA CYS A 143 37.76 31.04 -9.51
C CYS A 143 38.85 31.65 -10.39
N ALA A 144 38.73 31.56 -11.72
CA ALA A 144 39.68 32.18 -12.64
C ALA A 144 39.70 33.72 -12.53
N ASP A 145 38.52 34.35 -12.36
CA ASP A 145 38.40 35.79 -12.18
C ASP A 145 39.00 36.24 -10.83
N ARG A 146 38.76 35.49 -9.76
CA ARG A 146 39.37 35.74 -8.44
C ARG A 146 40.89 35.55 -8.50
N GLU A 147 41.40 34.53 -9.19
CA GLU A 147 42.83 34.35 -9.42
C GLU A 147 43.45 35.51 -10.20
N ALA A 148 42.75 36.04 -11.22
CA ALA A 148 43.21 37.23 -11.96
C ALA A 148 43.24 38.49 -11.07
N LEU A 149 42.25 38.68 -10.19
CA LEU A 149 42.24 39.78 -9.22
C LEU A 149 43.37 39.65 -8.18
N ILE A 150 43.64 38.44 -7.70
CA ILE A 150 44.77 38.16 -6.81
C ILE A 150 46.08 38.50 -7.52
N GLY A 151 46.27 38.05 -8.77
CA GLY A 151 47.46 38.37 -9.55
C GLY A 151 47.64 39.89 -9.78
N LYS A 152 46.55 40.65 -9.93
CA LYS A 152 46.60 42.11 -10.01
C LYS A 152 47.00 42.74 -8.68
N ALA A 153 46.43 42.29 -7.56
CA ALA A 153 46.76 42.78 -6.23
C ALA A 153 48.23 42.48 -5.86
N GLU A 154 48.74 41.30 -6.22
CA GLU A 154 50.15 40.94 -6.05
C GLU A 154 51.08 41.87 -6.83
N MET A 155 50.71 42.25 -8.06
CA MET A 155 51.47 43.20 -8.87
C MET A 155 51.46 44.61 -8.26
N GLU A 156 50.32 45.07 -7.76
CA GLU A 156 50.21 46.36 -7.06
C GLU A 156 51.04 46.39 -5.77
N LEU A 157 51.06 45.29 -5.00
CA LEU A 157 51.91 45.15 -3.83
C LEU A 157 53.41 45.15 -4.17
N GLN A 158 53.81 44.51 -5.27
CA GLN A 158 55.19 44.58 -5.76
C GLN A 158 55.57 46.01 -6.18
N ASN A 159 54.66 46.73 -6.86
CA ASN A 159 54.90 48.12 -7.25
C ASN A 159 55.02 49.04 -6.03
N MET A 160 54.15 48.89 -5.02
CA MET A 160 54.23 49.66 -3.77
C MET A 160 55.51 49.36 -2.99
N ARG A 161 55.94 48.09 -2.94
CA ARG A 161 57.23 47.72 -2.35
C ARG A 161 58.38 48.41 -3.07
N HIS A 162 58.37 48.42 -4.40
CA HIS A 162 59.41 49.09 -5.18
C HIS A 162 59.42 50.60 -4.93
N HIS A 163 58.25 51.25 -4.90
CA HIS A 163 58.13 52.67 -4.57
C HIS A 163 58.64 53.00 -3.17
N TRP A 164 58.31 52.18 -2.18
CA TRP A 164 58.83 52.32 -0.82
C TRP A 164 60.36 52.20 -0.77
N GLU A 165 60.94 51.21 -1.47
CA GLU A 165 62.39 51.05 -1.56
C GLU A 165 63.05 52.29 -2.18
N THR A 166 62.46 52.86 -3.24
CA THR A 166 62.97 54.08 -3.86
C THR A 166 62.86 55.31 -2.95
N GLU A 167 61.77 55.43 -2.19
CA GLU A 167 61.59 56.54 -1.25
C GLU A 167 62.54 56.46 -0.07
N LYS A 168 62.80 55.24 0.43
CA LYS A 168 63.79 54.98 1.46
C LYS A 168 65.20 55.41 1.01
N MET A 169 65.58 55.15 -0.25
CA MET A 169 66.86 55.62 -0.79
C MET A 169 66.90 57.16 -0.87
N ARG A 170 65.81 57.81 -1.31
CA ARG A 170 65.71 59.28 -1.33
C ARG A 170 65.80 59.91 0.06
N ALA A 171 65.17 59.30 1.07
CA ALA A 171 65.24 59.77 2.45
C ALA A 171 66.66 59.67 3.02
N MET A 172 67.37 58.57 2.73
CA MET A 172 68.78 58.40 3.14
C MET A 172 69.71 59.41 2.45
N GLU A 173 69.45 59.75 1.18
CA GLU A 173 70.17 60.81 0.47
C GLU A 173 69.91 62.19 1.09
N ALA A 174 68.67 62.51 1.45
CA ALA A 174 68.31 63.76 2.13
C ALA A 174 68.94 63.85 3.52
N GLU A 175 68.98 62.76 4.28
CA GLU A 175 69.61 62.71 5.60
C GLU A 175 71.13 62.93 5.50
N ASN A 176 71.79 62.35 4.50
CA ASN A 176 73.21 62.62 4.22
C ASN A 176 73.46 64.11 3.86
N GLU A 177 72.56 64.76 3.12
CA GLU A 177 72.68 66.19 2.83
C GLU A 177 72.42 67.07 4.05
N ILE A 178 71.47 66.71 4.91
CA ILE A 178 71.24 67.40 6.19
C ILE A 178 72.48 67.29 7.09
N GLN A 179 73.12 66.12 7.17
CA GLN A 179 74.36 65.94 7.92
C GLN A 179 75.50 66.82 7.38
N LYS A 180 75.67 66.91 6.05
CA LYS A 180 76.64 67.82 5.44
C LYS A 180 76.36 69.29 5.77
N LEU A 181 75.11 69.73 5.65
CA LEU A 181 74.69 71.10 6.00
C LEU A 181 74.93 71.42 7.47
N THR A 182 74.70 70.44 8.36
CA THR A 182 74.90 70.58 9.80
C THR A 182 76.39 70.76 10.13
N GLN A 183 77.29 70.00 9.50
CA GLN A 183 78.74 70.17 9.65
C GLN A 183 79.21 71.55 9.16
N VAL A 184 78.66 72.05 8.04
CA VAL A 184 78.98 73.39 7.52
C VAL A 184 78.53 74.47 8.50
N HIS A 185 77.32 74.36 9.05
CA HIS A 185 76.79 75.31 10.03
C HIS A 185 77.62 75.32 11.33
N GLN A 186 78.04 74.15 11.81
CA GLN A 186 78.87 74.04 13.01
C GLN A 186 80.23 74.72 12.83
N LYS A 187 80.87 74.54 11.67
CA LYS A 187 82.11 75.23 11.32
C LYS A 187 81.96 76.76 11.28
N ASP A 188 80.89 77.27 10.68
CA ASP A 188 80.59 78.73 10.64
C ASP A 188 80.35 79.30 12.06
N SER A 189 79.72 78.53 12.94
CA SER A 189 79.53 78.94 14.34
C SER A 189 80.85 79.03 15.13
N GLU A 190 81.81 78.14 14.88
CA GLU A 190 83.15 78.19 15.48
C GLU A 190 83.95 79.39 14.97
N GLU A 191 83.88 79.69 13.66
CA GLU A 191 84.50 80.88 13.06
C GLU A 191 83.94 82.18 13.67
N LYS A 192 82.63 82.27 13.89
CA LYS A 192 82.00 83.43 14.58
C LYS A 192 82.41 83.55 16.06
N LEU A 193 82.57 82.43 16.76
CA LEU A 193 83.01 82.41 18.17
C LEU A 193 84.46 82.89 18.31
N THR A 194 85.35 82.47 17.40
CA THR A 194 86.75 82.94 17.40
C THR A 194 86.86 84.43 17.08
N PHE A 195 85.99 84.97 16.22
CA PHE A 195 85.91 86.41 15.97
C PHE A 195 85.50 87.21 17.23
N LEU A 196 84.48 86.75 17.95
CA LEU A 196 84.02 87.36 19.20
C LEU A 196 85.08 87.32 20.30
N HIS A 197 85.86 86.24 20.39
CA HIS A 197 86.97 86.13 21.33
C HIS A 197 88.08 87.16 21.06
N ASN A 198 88.40 87.43 19.79
CA ASN A 198 89.36 88.47 19.40
C ASN A 198 88.86 89.90 19.71
N LEU A 199 87.55 90.15 19.52
CA LEU A 199 86.92 91.43 19.83
C LEU A 199 86.92 91.70 21.35
N TYR A 200 86.65 90.66 22.14
CA TYR A 200 86.69 90.73 23.60
C TYR A 200 88.10 91.03 24.12
N GLN A 201 89.15 90.44 23.53
CA GLN A 201 90.54 90.77 23.88
C GLN A 201 90.93 92.23 23.56
N HIS A 202 90.37 92.83 22.50
CA HIS A 202 90.59 94.25 22.19
C HIS A 202 89.90 95.20 23.19
N LEU A 203 88.75 94.81 23.73
CA LEU A 203 88.01 95.61 24.71
C LEU A 203 88.68 95.62 26.10
N VAL A 204 89.34 94.51 26.46
CA VAL A 204 90.08 94.37 27.74
C VAL A 204 91.39 95.19 27.74
N ALA A 205 91.90 95.63 26.59
CA ALA A 205 93.14 96.41 26.46
C ALA A 205 93.02 97.93 26.72
N GLY A 206 91.82 98.45 27.04
CA GLY A 206 91.59 99.74 27.71
C GLY A 206 92.15 101.03 27.08
N CYS A 207 91.27 101.88 26.53
CA CYS A 207 91.49 103.33 26.40
C CYS A 207 90.16 104.11 26.51
N VAL A 208 90.00 104.89 27.59
CA VAL A 208 89.01 105.97 27.74
C VAL A 208 89.78 107.28 27.83
N LEU A 209 89.44 108.26 26.99
CA LEU A 209 89.83 109.67 27.16
C LEU A 209 88.57 110.51 27.01
N ILE A 210 88.25 111.34 28.01
CA ILE A 210 88.01 112.78 27.86
C ILE A 210 87.93 113.40 29.27
N LYS A 211 88.66 114.51 29.43
CA LYS A 211 88.82 115.37 30.62
C LYS A 211 87.67 116.39 30.77
N GLN A 212 87.51 116.92 31.98
CA GLN A 212 86.67 118.09 32.33
C GLN A 212 87.56 119.20 32.99
N PRO A 213 87.05 120.38 33.41
CA PRO A 213 87.30 121.71 32.81
C PRO A 213 88.05 122.69 33.75
N GLU A 214 88.51 123.84 33.25
CA GLU A 214 89.08 124.92 34.09
C GLU A 214 88.44 126.28 33.78
N GLY A 215 87.95 126.93 34.84
CA GLY A 215 87.35 128.25 34.83
C GLY A 215 88.35 129.38 35.07
N LEU A 216 87.88 130.63 34.98
CA LEU A 216 88.60 131.83 35.41
C LEU A 216 87.61 132.94 35.77
N LEU A 217 87.21 132.95 37.04
CA LEU A 217 86.66 134.10 37.77
C LEU A 217 87.83 135.01 38.14
N GLY A 218 87.76 136.31 37.79
CA GLY A 218 88.68 137.30 38.38
C GLY A 218 88.94 138.55 37.55
N ARG A 219 87.92 139.39 37.35
CA ARG A 219 87.98 140.86 37.12
C ARG A 219 86.55 141.34 36.83
N PHE A 220 85.75 141.55 37.88
CA PHE A 220 84.46 142.22 37.74
C PHE A 220 84.31 143.23 38.87
N SER A 221 83.96 144.47 38.52
CA SER A 221 83.45 145.45 39.49
C SER A 221 82.06 144.98 39.99
N TRP A 222 81.63 145.38 41.20
CA TRP A 222 80.37 144.90 41.80
C TRP A 222 79.14 144.98 40.88
N PRO A 223 78.95 146.01 40.03
CA PRO A 223 77.86 146.04 39.05
C PRO A 223 78.02 145.00 37.93
N GLU A 224 79.24 144.76 37.44
CA GLU A 224 79.51 143.77 36.40
C GLU A 224 79.38 142.33 36.96
N LEU A 225 79.73 142.11 38.23
CA LEU A 225 79.48 140.84 38.90
C LEU A 225 77.97 140.62 39.05
N CYS A 226 77.20 141.65 39.39
CA CYS A 226 75.75 141.59 39.46
C CYS A 226 75.10 141.36 38.09
N THR A 227 75.61 141.94 36.98
CA THR A 227 75.10 141.65 35.63
C THR A 227 75.44 140.24 35.19
N VAL A 228 76.66 139.75 35.46
CA VAL A 228 77.06 138.37 35.17
C VAL A 228 76.29 137.38 36.04
N LEU A 229 76.05 137.69 37.32
CA LEU A 229 75.16 136.90 38.18
C LEU A 229 73.71 136.93 37.69
N GLN A 230 73.20 138.07 37.24
CA GLN A 230 71.85 138.18 36.68
C GLN A 230 71.73 137.38 35.37
N GLU A 231 72.69 137.48 34.46
CA GLU A 231 72.74 136.70 33.21
C GLU A 231 72.88 135.19 33.50
N HIS A 232 73.69 134.80 34.49
CA HIS A 232 73.77 133.41 34.93
C HIS A 232 72.48 132.93 35.57
N VAL A 233 71.81 133.77 36.37
CA VAL A 233 70.50 133.45 36.96
C VAL A 233 69.43 133.35 35.88
N ASP A 234 69.41 134.23 34.88
CA ASP A 234 68.47 134.20 33.77
C ASP A 234 68.72 133.00 32.85
N ALA A 235 69.99 132.66 32.58
CA ALA A 235 70.37 131.45 31.84
C ALA A 235 69.98 130.18 32.60
N LEU A 236 70.26 130.10 33.90
CA LEU A 236 69.82 129.00 34.77
C LEU A 236 68.30 128.92 34.86
N THR A 237 67.59 130.05 34.87
CA THR A 237 66.13 130.09 34.88
C THR A 237 65.56 129.61 33.55
N SER A 238 66.17 129.97 32.41
CA SER A 238 65.80 129.48 31.09
C SER A 238 66.08 127.98 30.92
N ASP A 239 67.25 127.52 31.37
CA ASP A 239 67.61 126.10 31.36
C ASP A 239 66.72 125.28 32.29
N LEU A 240 66.35 125.84 33.46
CA LEU A 240 65.37 125.24 34.36
C LEU A 240 63.98 125.17 33.71
N HIS A 241 63.54 126.22 33.02
CA HIS A 241 62.26 126.20 32.30
C HIS A 241 62.25 125.16 31.18
N ARG A 242 63.33 125.10 30.39
CA ARG A 242 63.54 124.11 29.32
C ARG A 242 63.62 122.68 29.86
N ALA A 243 64.26 122.48 31.01
CA ALA A 243 64.29 121.19 31.70
C ALA A 243 62.90 120.81 32.20
N ASN A 244 62.15 121.77 32.75
CA ASN A 244 60.78 121.56 33.21
C ASN A 244 59.83 121.19 32.06
N GLU A 245 59.93 121.86 30.90
CA GLU A 245 59.18 121.48 29.69
C GLU A 245 59.52 120.06 29.20
N LYS A 246 60.81 119.69 29.22
CA LYS A 246 61.24 118.32 28.89
C LYS A 246 60.70 117.30 29.88
N ILE A 247 60.70 117.61 31.18
CA ILE A 247 60.12 116.76 32.23
C ILE A 247 58.62 116.59 31.97
N SER A 248 57.87 117.67 31.73
CA SER A 248 56.44 117.58 31.44
C SER A 248 56.14 116.77 30.16
N HIS A 249 56.98 116.89 29.13
CA HIS A 249 56.84 116.06 27.93
C HIS A 249 57.14 114.58 28.21
N LEU A 250 58.20 114.28 28.98
CA LEU A 250 58.53 112.91 29.37
C LEU A 250 57.46 112.30 30.28
N GLU A 251 56.90 113.06 31.23
CA GLU A 251 55.77 112.64 32.05
C GLU A 251 54.54 112.31 31.20
N TYR A 252 54.25 113.14 30.20
CA TYR A 252 53.18 112.87 29.24
C TYR A 252 53.44 111.60 28.41
N VAL A 253 54.66 111.43 27.88
CA VAL A 253 55.04 110.22 27.11
C VAL A 253 55.03 108.97 27.98
N CYS A 254 55.52 109.03 29.22
CA CYS A 254 55.46 107.94 30.18
C CYS A 254 54.02 107.58 30.50
N LYS A 255 53.15 108.57 30.77
CA LYS A 255 51.74 108.34 31.03
C LYS A 255 51.02 107.70 29.83
N ASN A 256 51.27 108.18 28.62
CA ASN A 256 50.72 107.58 27.40
C ASN A 256 51.22 106.14 27.20
N ARG A 257 52.48 105.85 27.52
CA ARG A 257 53.03 104.48 27.47
C ARG A 257 52.39 103.59 28.54
N ASP A 258 52.20 104.08 29.76
CA ASP A 258 51.54 103.34 30.84
C ASP A 258 50.08 103.03 30.48
N ASP A 259 49.36 103.99 29.90
CA ASP A 259 47.98 103.79 29.46
C ASP A 259 47.92 102.77 28.30
N ALA A 260 48.83 102.84 27.33
CA ALA A 260 48.94 101.84 26.25
C ALA A 260 49.29 100.44 26.77
N VAL A 261 50.17 100.33 27.78
CA VAL A 261 50.51 99.04 28.42
C VAL A 261 49.29 98.48 29.17
N LYS A 262 48.53 99.31 29.88
CA LYS A 262 47.29 98.88 30.54
C LYS A 262 46.24 98.40 29.55
N GLU A 263 46.06 99.10 28.43
CA GLU A 263 45.15 98.65 27.37
C GLU A 263 45.61 97.33 26.74
N LEU A 264 46.92 97.16 26.52
CA LEU A 264 47.47 95.90 26.01
C LEU A 264 47.31 94.75 27.01
N GLN A 265 47.53 94.99 28.31
CA GLN A 265 47.29 94.02 29.36
C GLN A 265 45.81 93.64 29.47
N GLN A 266 44.91 94.63 29.42
CA GLN A 266 43.47 94.38 29.49
C GLN A 266 42.97 93.61 28.26
N THR A 267 43.47 93.93 27.06
CA THR A 267 43.14 93.19 25.85
C THR A 267 43.69 91.77 25.90
N GLN A 268 44.91 91.57 26.38
CA GLN A 268 45.51 90.25 26.58
C GLN A 268 44.69 89.41 27.59
N GLU A 269 44.34 89.97 28.74
CA GLU A 269 43.51 89.30 29.76
C GLU A 269 42.14 88.92 29.19
N ASN A 270 41.50 89.83 28.45
CA ASN A 270 40.23 89.55 27.78
C ASN A 270 40.36 88.43 26.75
N THR A 271 41.49 88.35 26.02
CA THR A 271 41.74 87.24 25.08
C THR A 271 41.98 85.92 25.80
N PHE A 272 42.68 85.91 26.94
CA PHE A 272 42.88 84.71 27.75
C PHE A 272 41.58 84.22 28.38
N CYS A 273 40.73 85.11 28.91
CA CYS A 273 39.41 84.75 29.42
C CYS A 273 38.55 84.08 28.33
N LYS A 274 38.50 84.68 27.13
CA LYS A 274 37.79 84.08 25.99
C LYS A 274 38.36 82.71 25.59
N LEU A 275 39.69 82.57 25.58
CA LEU A 275 40.33 81.30 25.27
C LEU A 275 40.03 80.23 26.32
N ALA A 276 40.06 80.59 27.61
CA ALA A 276 39.74 79.70 28.72
C ALA A 276 38.28 79.24 28.69
N GLU A 277 37.33 80.13 28.37
CA GLU A 277 35.93 79.77 28.16
C GLU A 277 35.77 78.81 26.97
N GLN A 278 36.41 79.09 25.83
CA GLN A 278 36.39 78.18 24.67
C GLN A 278 36.99 76.81 24.98
N VAL A 279 38.06 76.74 25.78
CA VAL A 279 38.64 75.46 26.21
C VAL A 279 37.68 74.70 27.12
N LYS A 280 37.03 75.37 28.08
CA LYS A 280 36.02 74.75 28.95
C LYS A 280 34.80 74.24 28.17
N GLU A 281 34.33 74.99 27.18
CA GLU A 281 33.24 74.55 26.30
C GLU A 281 33.63 73.32 25.48
N ARG A 282 34.85 73.31 24.92
CA ARG A 282 35.39 72.13 24.20
C ARG A 282 35.53 70.92 25.12
N GLU A 283 36.05 71.10 26.33
CA GLU A 283 36.18 70.03 27.33
C GLU A 283 34.81 69.48 27.74
N ALA A 284 33.83 70.35 28.00
CA ALA A 284 32.47 69.93 28.30
C ALA A 284 31.83 69.17 27.12
N GLY A 285 32.09 69.61 25.88
CA GLY A 285 31.70 68.90 24.66
C GLY A 285 32.30 67.49 24.57
N TRP A 286 33.60 67.35 24.83
CA TRP A 286 34.29 66.05 24.85
C TRP A 286 33.81 65.15 26.00
N GLN A 287 33.58 65.70 27.19
CA GLN A 287 33.05 64.92 28.31
C GLN A 287 31.63 64.43 28.05
N LYS A 288 30.81 65.24 27.36
CA LYS A 288 29.48 64.81 26.92
C LYS A 288 29.58 63.69 25.88
N GLN A 289 30.41 63.86 24.84
CA GLN A 289 30.64 62.81 23.84
C GLN A 289 31.16 61.52 24.47
N LYS A 290 32.09 61.60 25.42
CA LYS A 290 32.61 60.45 26.16
C LYS A 290 31.49 59.71 26.89
N LYS A 291 30.64 60.42 27.64
CA LYS A 291 29.50 59.82 28.36
C LYS A 291 28.50 59.17 27.42
N ASP A 292 28.18 59.83 26.31
CA ASP A 292 27.26 59.29 25.30
C ASP A 292 27.84 58.00 24.68
N LEU A 293 29.15 57.96 24.42
CA LEU A 293 29.85 56.78 23.91
C LEU A 293 29.89 55.64 24.93
N GLU A 294 30.18 55.94 26.20
CA GLU A 294 30.18 54.96 27.29
C GLU A 294 28.78 54.34 27.50
N GLN A 295 27.72 55.16 27.41
CA GLN A 295 26.34 54.67 27.48
C GLN A 295 26.00 53.80 26.28
N HIS A 296 26.41 54.20 25.07
CA HIS A 296 26.21 53.40 23.86
C HIS A 296 26.89 52.03 23.96
N TYR A 297 28.16 51.98 24.39
CA TYR A 297 28.86 50.70 24.56
C TYR A 297 28.27 49.86 25.69
N SER A 298 27.83 50.48 26.78
CA SER A 298 27.16 49.76 27.87
C SER A 298 25.84 49.13 27.40
N ALA A 299 25.05 49.84 26.60
CA ALA A 299 23.83 49.31 25.98
C ALA A 299 24.15 48.16 25.01
N LEU A 300 25.14 48.33 24.14
CA LEU A 300 25.56 47.31 23.19
C LEU A 300 26.06 46.03 23.88
N ILE A 301 26.85 46.16 24.93
CA ILE A 301 27.29 45.01 25.75
C ILE A 301 26.08 44.32 26.40
N GLY A 302 25.11 45.10 26.91
CA GLY A 302 23.86 44.57 27.45
C GLY A 302 23.06 43.77 26.43
N GLU A 303 22.93 44.28 25.20
CA GLU A 303 22.25 43.59 24.10
C GLU A 303 22.98 42.32 23.67
N VAL A 304 24.31 42.37 23.55
CA VAL A 304 25.13 41.19 23.23
C VAL A 304 24.99 40.13 24.33
N HIS A 305 25.00 40.54 25.60
CA HIS A 305 24.80 39.61 26.72
C HIS A 305 23.40 38.99 26.72
N ALA A 306 22.35 39.78 26.48
CA ALA A 306 20.98 39.28 26.35
C ALA A 306 20.84 38.31 25.17
N ARG A 307 21.46 38.61 24.02
CA ARG A 307 21.50 37.70 22.86
C ARG A 307 22.24 36.41 23.19
N ALA A 308 23.40 36.49 23.86
CA ALA A 308 24.17 35.31 24.28
C ALA A 308 23.36 34.42 25.24
N GLN A 309 22.68 35.00 26.23
CA GLN A 309 21.80 34.24 27.14
C GLN A 309 20.64 33.56 26.40
N ASN A 310 20.03 34.24 25.44
CA ASN A 310 18.97 33.65 24.61
C ASN A 310 19.51 32.49 23.76
N CYS A 311 20.68 32.66 23.12
CA CYS A 311 21.36 31.60 22.38
C CYS A 311 21.68 30.39 23.28
N GLN A 312 22.15 30.63 24.50
CA GLN A 312 22.39 29.58 25.49
C GLN A 312 21.10 28.83 25.82
N GLY A 313 20.01 29.53 26.11
CA GLY A 313 18.72 28.89 26.39
C GLY A 313 18.16 28.09 25.21
N VAL A 314 18.44 28.49 23.97
CA VAL A 314 18.10 27.71 22.76
C VAL A 314 18.99 26.46 22.65
N ALA A 315 20.29 26.59 22.91
CA ALA A 315 21.22 25.47 22.92
C ALA A 315 20.86 24.43 23.99
N ASP A 316 20.50 24.86 25.20
CA ASP A 316 20.08 23.97 26.30
C ASP A 316 18.81 23.21 25.91
N LYS A 317 17.79 23.90 25.35
CA LYS A 317 16.57 23.25 24.83
C LYS A 317 16.86 22.27 23.68
N ALA A 318 17.84 22.57 22.83
CA ALA A 318 18.25 21.66 21.76
C ALA A 318 18.94 20.42 22.34
N ASN A 319 19.82 20.60 23.33
CA ASN A 319 20.50 19.51 24.03
C ASN A 319 19.50 18.59 24.77
N GLU A 320 18.50 19.15 25.45
CA GLU A 320 17.43 18.35 26.08
C GLU A 320 16.65 17.51 25.05
N LYS A 321 16.34 18.09 23.89
CA LYS A 321 15.69 17.35 22.79
C LYS A 321 16.58 16.24 22.27
N VAL A 322 17.87 16.50 22.04
CA VAL A 322 18.83 15.47 21.62
C VAL A 322 18.90 14.34 22.65
N ALA A 323 19.03 14.64 23.93
CA ALA A 323 19.04 13.63 24.99
C ALA A 323 17.74 12.80 25.04
N SER A 324 16.59 13.43 24.75
CA SER A 324 15.31 12.70 24.64
C SER A 324 15.28 11.77 23.44
N LEU A 325 15.82 12.20 22.29
CA LEU A 325 15.91 11.39 21.07
C LEU A 325 16.90 10.23 21.23
N GLU A 326 18.02 10.44 21.92
CA GLU A 326 18.97 9.38 22.25
C GLU A 326 18.33 8.30 23.12
N LYS A 327 17.54 8.67 24.13
CA LYS A 327 16.78 7.69 24.93
C LYS A 327 15.80 6.88 24.07
N ILE A 328 15.10 7.53 23.13
CA ILE A 328 14.18 6.84 22.22
C ILE A 328 14.96 5.90 21.28
N ARG A 329 16.09 6.36 20.73
CA ARG A 329 16.99 5.53 19.89
C ARG A 329 17.43 4.29 20.65
N ASP A 330 17.87 4.45 21.89
CA ASP A 330 18.36 3.34 22.71
C ASP A 330 17.23 2.36 23.05
N GLN A 331 16.02 2.87 23.35
CA GLN A 331 14.82 2.05 23.53
C GLN A 331 14.46 1.26 22.25
N MET A 332 14.46 1.90 21.08
CA MET A 332 14.21 1.22 19.81
C MET A 332 15.30 0.18 19.51
N ALA A 333 16.56 0.45 19.85
CA ALA A 333 17.65 -0.52 19.69
C ALA A 333 17.43 -1.77 20.55
N LEU A 334 16.95 -1.61 21.79
CA LEU A 334 16.58 -2.73 22.66
C LEU A 334 15.39 -3.52 22.10
N GLU A 335 14.37 -2.85 21.57
CA GLU A 335 13.22 -3.51 20.94
C GLU A 335 13.62 -4.27 19.67
N LEU A 336 14.50 -3.71 18.83
CA LEU A 336 15.05 -4.40 17.66
C LEU A 336 15.85 -5.64 18.05
N LEU A 337 16.66 -5.56 19.11
CA LEU A 337 17.39 -6.72 19.65
C LEU A 337 16.42 -7.79 20.15
N HIS A 338 15.37 -7.40 20.87
CA HIS A 338 14.33 -8.32 21.34
C HIS A 338 13.61 -9.01 20.17
N LEU A 339 13.15 -8.25 19.17
CA LEU A 339 12.49 -8.79 17.98
C LEU A 339 13.42 -9.73 17.19
N LYS A 340 14.71 -9.37 17.05
CA LYS A 340 15.71 -10.22 16.38
C LYS A 340 15.95 -11.54 17.13
N GLN A 341 15.79 -11.57 18.45
CA GLN A 341 15.87 -12.81 19.24
C GLN A 341 14.60 -13.67 19.12
N VAL A 342 13.41 -13.06 19.07
CA VAL A 342 12.12 -13.79 19.03
C VAL A 342 11.76 -14.30 17.63
N LEU A 343 12.09 -13.54 16.57
CA LEU A 343 11.68 -13.84 15.18
C LEU A 343 12.13 -15.22 14.67
N PRO A 344 13.38 -15.69 14.88
CA PRO A 344 13.78 -17.03 14.44
C PRO A 344 13.01 -18.14 15.16
N GLY A 345 12.60 -17.90 16.41
CA GLY A 345 11.76 -18.82 17.18
C GLY A 345 10.39 -18.99 16.56
N THR A 346 9.69 -17.87 16.30
CA THR A 346 8.34 -17.89 15.71
C THR A 346 8.34 -18.40 14.26
N GLN A 347 9.37 -18.09 13.46
CA GLN A 347 9.53 -18.65 12.13
C GLN A 347 9.67 -20.18 12.16
N ARG A 348 10.44 -20.72 13.11
CA ARG A 348 10.59 -22.17 13.29
C ARG A 348 9.28 -22.83 13.73
N GLU A 349 8.54 -22.19 14.64
CA GLU A 349 7.22 -22.65 15.06
C GLU A 349 6.24 -22.69 13.88
N ASN A 350 6.16 -21.63 13.09
CA ASN A 350 5.27 -21.54 11.92
C ASN A 350 5.62 -22.59 10.86
N ALA A 351 6.90 -22.77 10.54
CA ALA A 351 7.33 -23.80 9.60
C ALA A 351 6.97 -25.21 10.11
N ALA A 352 6.92 -25.42 11.43
CA ALA A 352 6.67 -26.74 12.04
C ALA A 352 5.20 -27.04 11.98
N LEU A 353 4.39 -26.05 12.34
CA LEU A 353 2.93 -26.09 12.20
C LEU A 353 2.54 -26.33 10.74
N LEU A 354 3.15 -25.64 9.78
CA LEU A 354 2.89 -25.85 8.36
C LEU A 354 3.23 -27.29 7.92
N SER A 355 4.40 -27.78 8.31
CA SER A 355 4.84 -29.15 7.99
C SER A 355 3.91 -30.20 8.60
N ALA A 356 3.50 -30.02 9.87
CA ALA A 356 2.56 -30.89 10.55
C ALA A 356 1.17 -30.84 9.90
N CYS A 357 0.67 -29.65 9.55
CA CYS A 357 -0.59 -29.47 8.83
C CYS A 357 -0.56 -30.15 7.46
N ALA A 358 0.54 -30.02 6.71
CA ALA A 358 0.70 -30.67 5.42
C ALA A 358 0.65 -32.21 5.54
N LEU A 359 1.38 -32.78 6.51
CA LEU A 359 1.35 -34.22 6.77
C LEU A 359 -0.03 -34.71 7.24
N MET A 360 -0.67 -33.97 8.14
CA MET A 360 -2.00 -34.29 8.65
C MET A 360 -3.08 -34.17 7.58
N ALA A 361 -3.03 -33.15 6.72
CA ALA A 361 -3.94 -33.00 5.59
C ALA A 361 -3.74 -34.14 4.57
N GLY A 362 -2.48 -34.47 4.27
CA GLY A 362 -2.11 -35.60 3.41
C GLY A 362 -2.60 -36.95 3.95
N ALA A 363 -2.74 -37.11 5.26
CA ALA A 363 -3.31 -38.31 5.88
C ALA A 363 -4.85 -38.26 5.98
N LEU A 364 -5.42 -37.11 6.32
CA LEU A 364 -6.85 -36.94 6.57
C LEU A 364 -7.68 -37.04 5.29
N TYR A 365 -7.21 -36.45 4.20
CA TYR A 365 -7.98 -36.41 2.95
C TYR A 365 -8.23 -37.81 2.36
N PRO A 366 -7.21 -38.69 2.20
CA PRO A 366 -7.46 -40.06 1.74
C PRO A 366 -8.36 -40.87 2.70
N LEU A 367 -8.25 -40.65 4.01
CA LEU A 367 -9.12 -41.30 5.00
C LEU A 367 -10.57 -40.83 4.88
N TYR A 368 -10.78 -39.54 4.63
CA TYR A 368 -12.10 -38.98 4.36
C TYR A 368 -12.69 -39.55 3.07
N CYS A 369 -11.93 -39.57 1.96
CA CYS A 369 -12.38 -40.18 0.71
C CYS A 369 -12.76 -41.67 0.89
N ASN A 370 -11.96 -42.42 1.66
CA ASN A 370 -12.27 -43.81 2.00
C ASN A 370 -13.52 -43.93 2.86
N LEU A 371 -13.75 -43.02 3.81
CA LEU A 371 -14.97 -42.98 4.62
C LEU A 371 -16.20 -42.71 3.75
N CYS A 372 -16.13 -41.76 2.81
CA CYS A 372 -17.18 -41.50 1.84
C CYS A 372 -17.48 -42.75 1.00
N ALA A 373 -16.45 -43.39 0.44
CA ALA A 373 -16.62 -44.62 -0.34
C ALA A 373 -17.25 -45.76 0.47
N ILE A 374 -16.83 -45.95 1.73
CA ILE A 374 -17.43 -46.94 2.63
C ILE A 374 -18.89 -46.59 2.96
N SER A 375 -19.21 -45.30 3.13
CA SER A 375 -20.59 -44.87 3.36
C SER A 375 -21.46 -45.18 2.14
N SER A 376 -21.03 -44.83 0.94
CA SER A 376 -21.76 -45.16 -0.30
C SER A 376 -21.95 -46.67 -0.47
N GLN A 377 -20.93 -47.48 -0.13
CA GLN A 377 -21.06 -48.95 -0.11
C GLN A 377 -22.08 -49.42 0.93
N LYS A 378 -22.10 -48.82 2.12
CA LYS A 378 -23.07 -49.13 3.19
C LYS A 378 -24.49 -48.80 2.73
N ASP A 379 -24.69 -47.65 2.09
CA ASP A 379 -26.02 -47.21 1.62
C ASP A 379 -26.53 -48.11 0.49
N MET A 380 -25.67 -48.47 -0.47
CA MET A 380 -26.00 -49.45 -1.52
C MET A 380 -26.35 -50.83 -0.92
N LEU A 381 -25.59 -51.31 0.05
CA LEU A 381 -25.90 -52.58 0.73
C LEU A 381 -27.20 -52.49 1.54
N LEU A 382 -27.48 -51.35 2.16
CA LEU A 382 -28.72 -51.12 2.90
C LEU A 382 -29.93 -51.14 1.94
N GLU A 383 -29.82 -50.51 0.78
CA GLU A 383 -30.84 -50.56 -0.27
C GLU A 383 -31.10 -52.00 -0.75
N GLN A 384 -30.03 -52.78 -0.99
CA GLN A 384 -30.14 -54.19 -1.37
C GLN A 384 -30.80 -55.05 -0.28
N VAL A 385 -30.47 -54.80 1.00
CA VAL A 385 -31.10 -55.48 2.13
C VAL A 385 -32.58 -55.10 2.24
N ASN A 386 -32.91 -53.82 2.07
CA ASN A 386 -34.29 -53.32 2.10
C ASN A 386 -35.11 -53.90 0.94
N ALA A 387 -34.56 -53.95 -0.27
CA ALA A 387 -35.19 -54.58 -1.43
C ALA A 387 -35.43 -56.09 -1.20
N THR A 388 -34.47 -56.78 -0.59
CA THR A 388 -34.61 -58.21 -0.23
C THR A 388 -35.68 -58.44 0.85
N LEU A 389 -35.77 -57.54 1.85
CA LEU A 389 -36.81 -57.59 2.87
C LEU A 389 -38.19 -57.32 2.28
N ALA A 390 -38.33 -56.31 1.42
CA ALA A 390 -39.57 -56.02 0.71
C ALA A 390 -40.01 -57.20 -0.17
N PHE A 391 -39.07 -57.84 -0.85
CA PHE A 391 -39.31 -59.06 -1.63
C PHE A 391 -39.78 -60.23 -0.76
N LYS A 392 -39.12 -60.46 0.39
CA LYS A 392 -39.52 -61.50 1.34
C LYS A 392 -40.97 -61.29 1.79
N ASN A 393 -41.36 -60.05 2.08
CA ASN A 393 -42.73 -59.72 2.46
C ASN A 393 -43.72 -59.99 1.30
N GLN A 394 -43.36 -59.67 0.05
CA GLN A 394 -44.22 -59.97 -1.12
C GLN A 394 -44.45 -61.48 -1.31
N ILE A 395 -43.42 -62.30 -1.13
CA ILE A 395 -43.58 -63.76 -1.14
C ILE A 395 -44.44 -64.23 0.02
N GLU A 396 -44.20 -63.74 1.25
CA GLU A 396 -45.02 -64.09 2.41
C GLU A 396 -46.50 -63.75 2.16
N THR A 397 -46.81 -62.61 1.55
CA THR A 397 -48.18 -62.24 1.14
C THR A 397 -48.74 -63.19 0.08
N LEU A 398 -47.97 -63.55 -0.95
CA LEU A 398 -48.42 -64.45 -2.01
C LEU A 398 -48.67 -65.87 -1.48
N VAL A 399 -47.81 -66.37 -0.58
CA VAL A 399 -47.99 -67.64 0.10
C VAL A 399 -49.24 -67.61 0.99
N LEU A 400 -49.47 -66.52 1.73
CA LEU A 400 -50.69 -66.35 2.53
C LEU A 400 -51.97 -66.31 1.66
N ALA A 401 -51.92 -65.66 0.49
CA ALA A 401 -53.04 -65.62 -0.44
C ALA A 401 -53.36 -66.99 -1.05
N LEU A 402 -52.35 -67.83 -1.29
CA LEU A 402 -52.53 -69.19 -1.80
C LEU A 402 -52.90 -70.22 -0.72
N SER A 403 -52.62 -69.93 0.56
CA SER A 403 -52.82 -70.87 1.67
C SER A 403 -54.11 -70.61 2.47
N SER A 404 -55.07 -69.83 1.94
CA SER A 404 -56.26 -69.43 2.71
C SER A 404 -57.39 -70.46 2.74
N GLU A 405 -57.18 -71.67 2.23
CA GLU A 405 -58.10 -72.80 2.37
C GLU A 405 -57.31 -74.04 2.81
N ASP A 406 -56.87 -74.06 4.06
CA ASP A 406 -56.70 -75.30 4.82
C ASP A 406 -56.53 -74.98 6.31
N LYS A 407 -57.69 -74.78 6.95
CA LYS A 407 -57.81 -74.99 8.41
C LYS A 407 -58.95 -75.95 8.68
N LYS A 408 -58.80 -77.20 8.26
CA LYS A 408 -59.27 -78.36 9.02
C LYS A 408 -58.19 -79.44 8.98
N GLU A 409 -58.00 -80.04 10.15
CA GLU A 409 -56.90 -80.89 10.56
C GLU A 409 -56.62 -82.06 9.61
N GLU A 410 -55.34 -82.39 9.41
CA GLU A 410 -54.90 -83.78 9.53
C GLU A 410 -53.40 -83.88 9.88
N LYS A 411 -53.14 -84.45 11.06
CA LYS A 411 -51.86 -85.04 11.41
C LYS A 411 -51.64 -86.25 10.51
N ARG A 412 -50.64 -86.24 9.63
CA ARG A 412 -49.96 -87.48 9.22
C ARG A 412 -48.52 -87.18 8.81
N GLY A 413 -47.62 -87.97 9.41
CA GLY A 413 -46.19 -87.84 9.26
C GLY A 413 -45.73 -88.06 7.83
N GLY A 414 -44.80 -87.22 7.41
CA GLY A 414 -43.94 -87.41 6.26
C GLY A 414 -42.61 -86.76 6.58
N ASN A 415 -41.58 -87.59 6.83
CA ASN A 415 -40.21 -87.15 7.06
C ASN A 415 -39.72 -86.30 5.87
N VAL A 416 -39.59 -84.99 6.08
CA VAL A 416 -38.72 -84.14 5.28
C VAL A 416 -37.51 -83.81 6.14
N PRO A 417 -36.27 -84.12 5.72
CA PRO A 417 -35.08 -83.88 6.53
C PRO A 417 -34.89 -82.36 6.69
N ARG A 418 -35.26 -81.86 7.88
CA ARG A 418 -35.02 -80.49 8.30
C ARG A 418 -33.52 -80.22 8.35
N LEU A 419 -32.99 -79.51 7.35
CA LEU A 419 -31.71 -78.80 7.42
C LEU A 419 -31.82 -77.59 8.39
N GLN A 420 -32.13 -77.82 9.66
CA GLN A 420 -32.37 -76.75 10.64
C GLN A 420 -31.13 -76.36 11.47
N SER A 421 -30.04 -77.12 11.42
CA SER A 421 -28.83 -76.81 12.21
C SER A 421 -27.99 -75.64 11.67
N ASN A 422 -28.04 -75.37 10.36
CA ASN A 422 -27.27 -74.28 9.73
C ASN A 422 -27.90 -72.88 9.90
N GLY A 423 -29.18 -72.79 10.29
CA GLY A 423 -29.87 -71.53 10.54
C GLY A 423 -29.44 -70.87 11.85
N LEU A 424 -29.41 -71.65 12.93
CA LEU A 424 -29.09 -71.17 14.28
C LEU A 424 -27.64 -70.68 14.41
N ILE A 425 -26.69 -71.36 13.77
CA ILE A 425 -25.27 -70.93 13.74
C ILE A 425 -25.11 -69.61 12.97
N LYS A 426 -25.87 -69.40 11.87
CA LYS A 426 -25.87 -68.13 11.13
C LYS A 426 -26.48 -67.00 11.95
N VAL A 427 -27.55 -67.26 12.70
CA VAL A 427 -28.18 -66.28 13.61
C VAL A 427 -27.25 -65.94 14.78
N PHE A 428 -26.60 -66.94 15.39
CA PHE A 428 -25.60 -66.72 16.45
C PHE A 428 -24.41 -65.89 15.95
N ARG A 429 -23.87 -66.21 14.76
CA ARG A 429 -22.77 -65.42 14.15
C ARG A 429 -23.19 -63.99 13.85
N LYS A 430 -24.41 -63.76 13.36
CA LYS A 430 -24.97 -62.41 13.17
C LYS A 430 -25.09 -61.67 14.51
N GLY A 431 -25.57 -62.33 15.56
CA GLY A 431 -25.67 -61.78 16.92
C GLY A 431 -24.32 -61.41 17.51
N VAL A 432 -23.31 -62.29 17.41
CA VAL A 432 -21.95 -62.01 17.89
C VAL A 432 -21.30 -60.85 17.13
N ILE A 433 -21.46 -60.79 15.80
CA ILE A 433 -20.96 -59.65 15.00
C ILE A 433 -21.64 -58.36 15.42
N ALA A 434 -22.96 -58.37 15.62
CA ALA A 434 -23.71 -57.20 16.07
C ALA A 434 -23.28 -56.74 17.48
N VAL A 435 -23.07 -57.67 18.42
CA VAL A 435 -22.60 -57.35 19.78
C VAL A 435 -21.16 -56.83 19.78
N ILE A 436 -20.27 -57.40 18.97
CA ILE A 436 -18.90 -56.89 18.82
C ILE A 436 -18.89 -55.50 18.17
N ALA A 437 -19.70 -55.29 17.13
CA ALA A 437 -19.86 -53.99 16.49
C ALA A 437 -20.41 -52.96 17.48
N ALA A 438 -21.49 -53.29 18.21
CA ALA A 438 -22.08 -52.44 19.24
C ALA A 438 -21.08 -52.11 20.36
N ARG A 439 -20.28 -53.07 20.81
CA ARG A 439 -19.24 -52.85 21.84
C ARG A 439 -18.08 -52.00 21.31
N ARG A 440 -17.74 -52.10 20.03
CA ARG A 440 -16.76 -51.22 19.35
C ARG A 440 -17.30 -49.80 19.22
N PHE A 441 -18.54 -49.62 18.75
CA PHE A 441 -19.19 -48.31 18.67
C PHE A 441 -19.38 -47.68 20.05
N GLN A 442 -19.75 -48.47 21.07
CA GLN A 442 -19.85 -47.99 22.45
C GLN A 442 -18.50 -47.55 23.02
N ARG A 443 -17.39 -48.22 22.67
CA ARG A 443 -16.04 -47.77 23.06
C ARG A 443 -15.65 -46.49 22.32
N LEU A 444 -15.90 -46.42 21.01
CA LEU A 444 -15.63 -45.21 20.22
C LEU A 444 -16.38 -44.00 20.79
N GLY A 445 -17.68 -44.14 21.07
CA GLY A 445 -18.49 -43.07 21.64
C GLY A 445 -18.15 -42.70 23.09
N LYS A 446 -17.47 -43.57 23.85
CA LYS A 446 -17.02 -43.27 25.23
C LYS A 446 -15.62 -42.65 25.28
N ALA A 447 -14.77 -42.92 24.28
CA ALA A 447 -13.39 -42.43 24.22
C ALA A 447 -13.26 -41.04 23.57
N SER A 448 -14.26 -40.61 22.79
CA SER A 448 -14.14 -39.42 21.96
C SER A 448 -14.93 -38.23 22.53
N ARG A 449 -14.25 -37.20 23.04
CA ARG A 449 -14.93 -35.92 23.40
C ARG A 449 -15.15 -35.12 22.12
N TYR A 450 -16.40 -35.11 21.67
CA TYR A 450 -16.87 -34.43 20.47
C TYR A 450 -16.80 -32.90 20.62
N LEU A 451 -16.24 -32.20 19.63
CA LEU A 451 -16.25 -30.74 19.56
C LEU A 451 -17.35 -30.25 18.61
N PHE A 452 -17.26 -30.62 17.34
CA PHE A 452 -18.30 -30.40 16.33
C PHE A 452 -18.14 -31.43 15.20
N SER A 453 -19.20 -31.61 14.40
CA SER A 453 -19.17 -32.36 13.15
C SER A 453 -19.19 -31.39 11.98
N TRP A 454 -18.27 -31.55 11.04
CA TRP A 454 -18.36 -30.94 9.73
C TRP A 454 -19.13 -31.87 8.80
N ALA A 455 -20.30 -31.43 8.32
CA ALA A 455 -21.03 -32.09 7.26
C ALA A 455 -21.08 -31.11 6.08
N ASP A 456 -20.73 -31.59 4.89
CA ASP A 456 -20.98 -30.84 3.65
C ASP A 456 -22.50 -30.67 3.49
N GLY A 457 -22.96 -29.53 2.97
CA GLY A 457 -24.37 -29.14 2.92
C GLY A 457 -25.29 -30.10 2.13
N PHE A 458 -24.69 -31.09 1.47
CA PHE A 458 -25.37 -32.21 0.84
C PHE A 458 -25.67 -33.28 1.90
N GLN A 459 -26.97 -33.49 2.17
CA GLN A 459 -27.51 -34.34 3.25
C GLN A 459 -27.11 -35.84 3.19
N GLU A 460 -26.28 -36.25 2.23
CA GLU A 460 -25.95 -37.65 1.92
C GLU A 460 -24.51 -38.06 2.28
N LEU A 461 -23.63 -37.12 2.65
CA LEU A 461 -22.24 -37.44 3.01
C LEU A 461 -22.05 -37.65 4.53
N PRO A 462 -21.20 -38.62 4.95
CA PRO A 462 -20.88 -38.80 6.37
C PRO A 462 -20.13 -37.58 6.89
N GLY A 463 -20.68 -36.93 7.92
CA GLY A 463 -20.02 -35.82 8.59
C GLY A 463 -18.73 -36.24 9.29
N LEU A 464 -17.66 -35.46 9.11
CA LEU A 464 -16.39 -35.62 9.81
C LEU A 464 -16.50 -35.05 11.22
N THR A 465 -16.31 -35.88 12.25
CA THR A 465 -16.31 -35.43 13.64
C THR A 465 -14.94 -34.95 14.08
N VAL A 466 -14.86 -33.73 14.60
CA VAL A 466 -13.64 -33.15 15.19
C VAL A 466 -13.67 -33.39 16.70
N HIS A 467 -12.56 -33.92 17.23
CA HIS A 467 -12.39 -34.24 18.64
C HIS A 467 -11.31 -33.36 19.29
N MET A 468 -11.42 -33.12 20.59
CA MET A 468 -10.38 -32.47 21.39
C MET A 468 -9.54 -33.50 22.14
N GLY A 469 -8.27 -33.16 22.42
CA GLY A 469 -7.43 -33.92 23.34
C GLY A 469 -7.85 -33.78 24.80
N TRP A 470 -7.25 -34.60 25.66
CA TRP A 470 -7.66 -34.69 27.06
C TRP A 470 -7.14 -33.53 27.90
N THR A 471 -8.03 -32.68 28.41
CA THR A 471 -7.71 -31.75 29.50
C THR A 471 -8.29 -32.29 30.82
N LYS A 472 -7.48 -32.32 31.90
CA LYS A 472 -7.90 -32.75 33.25
C LYS A 472 -9.30 -32.20 33.60
N PRO A 473 -10.34 -33.05 33.77
CA PRO A 473 -11.64 -32.56 34.18
C PRO A 473 -11.55 -32.09 35.63
N SER A 474 -11.85 -30.81 35.87
CA SER A 474 -12.18 -30.35 37.22
C SER A 474 -13.43 -31.12 37.65
N GLN A 475 -13.32 -31.89 38.72
CA GLN A 475 -14.45 -32.58 39.31
C GLN A 475 -15.46 -31.53 39.79
N GLN A 476 -16.54 -31.32 39.04
CA GLN A 476 -17.88 -30.91 39.51
C GLN A 476 -18.70 -30.31 38.36
N SER A 477 -19.71 -31.04 37.88
CA SER A 477 -21.10 -30.55 37.81
C SER A 477 -21.96 -31.46 36.92
N LYS A 478 -23.04 -31.99 37.50
CA LYS A 478 -24.04 -32.84 36.82
C LYS A 478 -25.18 -31.98 36.24
N SER A 479 -24.89 -30.91 35.50
CA SER A 479 -25.95 -30.13 34.82
C SER A 479 -25.66 -29.86 33.35
N LYS A 480 -26.60 -30.25 32.49
CA LYS A 480 -26.50 -30.18 31.01
C LYS A 480 -26.22 -28.78 30.46
N ASN A 481 -26.62 -27.71 31.17
CA ASN A 481 -26.34 -26.32 30.75
C ASN A 481 -24.94 -25.82 31.11
N LYS A 482 -24.20 -26.49 32.01
CA LYS A 482 -22.79 -26.17 32.32
C LYS A 482 -21.80 -26.93 31.43
N GLU A 483 -22.26 -27.98 30.76
CA GLU A 483 -21.46 -28.87 29.91
C GLU A 483 -20.92 -28.15 28.66
N ASN A 484 -21.76 -27.36 27.97
CA ASN A 484 -21.33 -26.58 26.79
C ASN A 484 -20.29 -25.50 27.12
N LYS A 485 -20.44 -24.78 28.24
CA LYS A 485 -19.44 -23.77 28.68
C LYS A 485 -18.10 -24.42 29.03
N HIS A 486 -18.14 -25.61 29.64
CA HIS A 486 -16.94 -26.36 29.97
C HIS A 486 -16.23 -26.88 28.72
N ILE A 487 -16.97 -27.34 27.70
CA ILE A 487 -16.43 -27.72 26.39
C ILE A 487 -15.72 -26.54 25.72
N SER A 488 -16.31 -25.34 25.70
CA SER A 488 -15.67 -24.15 25.11
C SER A 488 -14.39 -23.72 25.82
N ILE A 489 -14.35 -23.78 27.15
CA ILE A 489 -13.15 -23.46 27.93
C ILE A 489 -12.05 -24.52 27.72
N GLN A 490 -12.43 -25.80 27.60
CA GLN A 490 -11.48 -26.87 27.27
C GLN A 490 -10.96 -26.74 25.83
N ALA A 491 -11.83 -26.38 24.87
CA ALA A 491 -11.44 -26.10 23.50
C ALA A 491 -10.46 -24.93 23.42
N LEU A 492 -10.73 -23.84 24.15
CA LEU A 492 -9.82 -22.68 24.20
C LEU A 492 -8.46 -23.09 24.77
N LYS A 493 -8.43 -23.81 25.90
CA LYS A 493 -7.19 -24.33 26.49
C LYS A 493 -6.43 -25.27 25.55
N TRP A 494 -7.15 -26.07 24.76
CA TRP A 494 -6.56 -26.94 23.76
C TRP A 494 -5.94 -26.15 22.60
N PHE A 495 -6.66 -25.16 22.05
CA PHE A 495 -6.19 -24.32 20.94
C PHE A 495 -5.04 -23.39 21.32
N THR A 496 -4.92 -23.00 22.60
CA THR A 496 -3.82 -22.14 23.10
C THR A 496 -2.77 -22.93 23.90
N SER A 497 -2.71 -24.26 23.75
CA SER A 497 -1.79 -25.10 24.54
C SER A 497 -0.34 -24.94 24.07
N SER A 498 0.52 -24.40 24.94
CA SER A 498 1.97 -24.35 24.70
C SER A 498 2.61 -25.74 24.64
N ASP A 499 2.06 -26.69 25.41
CA ASP A 499 2.56 -28.07 25.45
C ASP A 499 2.29 -28.79 24.13
N LEU A 500 1.11 -28.56 23.55
CA LEU A 500 0.77 -29.08 22.22
C LEU A 500 1.66 -28.47 21.14
N LEU A 501 1.89 -27.15 21.19
CA LEU A 501 2.81 -26.48 20.27
C LEU A 501 4.23 -27.05 20.38
N ALA A 502 4.74 -27.24 21.59
CA ALA A 502 6.05 -27.85 21.83
C ALA A 502 6.13 -29.29 21.31
N ILE A 503 5.06 -30.08 21.46
CA ILE A 503 4.96 -31.45 20.90
C ILE A 503 5.04 -31.41 19.37
N VAL A 504 4.31 -30.51 18.72
CA VAL A 504 4.33 -30.38 17.25
C VAL A 504 5.70 -29.95 16.76
N VAL A 505 6.27 -28.88 17.34
CA VAL A 505 7.57 -28.33 16.96
C VAL A 505 8.69 -29.36 17.16
N SER A 506 8.72 -30.04 18.31
CA SER A 506 9.73 -31.07 18.58
C SER A 506 9.61 -32.30 17.69
N SER A 507 8.40 -32.65 17.23
CA SER A 507 8.18 -33.78 16.32
C SER A 507 8.61 -33.46 14.88
N MET A 508 8.52 -32.19 14.47
CA MET A 508 8.86 -31.72 13.14
C MET A 508 10.30 -31.25 12.99
N MET A 509 11.08 -31.18 14.08
CA MET A 509 12.45 -30.65 14.09
C MET A 509 13.38 -31.34 13.08
N GLU A 510 13.33 -32.67 13.00
CA GLU A 510 14.14 -33.44 12.04
C GLU A 510 13.75 -33.13 10.59
N LEU A 511 12.46 -33.08 10.29
CA LEU A 511 11.97 -32.74 8.96
C LEU A 511 12.37 -31.31 8.56
N GLN A 512 12.24 -30.33 9.45
CA GLN A 512 12.66 -28.95 9.19
C GLN A 512 14.16 -28.80 8.98
N ASP A 513 14.97 -29.51 9.78
CA ASP A 513 16.43 -29.50 9.62
C ASP A 513 16.82 -30.10 8.27
N THR A 514 16.15 -31.17 7.85
CA THR A 514 16.36 -31.71 6.49
C THR A 514 15.90 -30.74 5.41
N ILE A 515 14.73 -30.10 5.52
CA ILE A 515 14.25 -29.12 4.52
C ILE A 515 15.20 -27.93 4.38
N SER A 516 15.74 -27.41 5.48
CA SER A 516 16.64 -26.24 5.45
C SER A 516 18.04 -26.55 4.90
N LYS A 517 18.47 -27.82 4.93
CA LYS A 517 19.77 -28.28 4.43
C LYS A 517 19.73 -28.90 3.04
N THR A 518 18.54 -29.20 2.52
CA THR A 518 18.39 -29.98 1.29
C THR A 518 18.29 -29.10 0.05
N ASP A 519 19.17 -29.32 -0.92
CA ASP A 519 19.09 -28.73 -2.25
C ASP A 519 18.02 -29.47 -3.09
N PRO A 520 17.01 -28.76 -3.63
CA PRO A 520 15.92 -29.37 -4.40
C PRO A 520 16.38 -30.04 -5.71
N SER A 521 17.61 -29.82 -6.16
CA SER A 521 18.15 -30.38 -7.42
C SER A 521 18.74 -31.80 -7.30
N ALA A 522 18.97 -32.32 -6.08
CA ALA A 522 19.64 -33.61 -5.88
C ALA A 522 18.66 -34.81 -5.86
N PRO A 523 18.84 -35.88 -6.64
CA PRO A 523 17.93 -37.05 -6.66
C PRO A 523 17.85 -37.82 -5.32
N SER A 524 18.89 -37.76 -4.50
CA SER A 524 18.95 -38.36 -3.16
C SER A 524 18.15 -37.58 -2.11
N ALA A 525 17.89 -36.28 -2.35
CA ALA A 525 17.11 -35.41 -1.49
C ALA A 525 15.70 -35.94 -1.24
N SER A 526 15.05 -36.46 -2.29
CA SER A 526 13.68 -36.96 -2.22
C SER A 526 13.53 -38.12 -1.22
N ARG A 527 14.46 -39.08 -1.22
CA ARG A 527 14.40 -40.22 -0.29
C ARG A 527 14.64 -39.82 1.15
N ILE A 528 15.61 -38.93 1.39
CA ILE A 528 15.94 -38.43 2.73
C ILE A 528 14.75 -37.64 3.27
N LEU A 529 14.18 -36.73 2.48
CA LEU A 529 13.01 -35.95 2.85
C LEU A 529 11.80 -36.83 3.17
N VAL A 530 11.51 -37.84 2.34
CA VAL A 530 10.40 -38.78 2.58
C VAL A 530 10.63 -39.59 3.86
N SER A 531 11.87 -40.04 4.11
CA SER A 531 12.20 -40.79 5.35
C SER A 531 12.08 -39.91 6.60
N ALA A 532 12.51 -38.65 6.52
CA ALA A 532 12.37 -37.67 7.59
C ALA A 532 10.89 -37.34 7.84
N ALA A 533 10.10 -37.18 6.77
CA ALA A 533 8.65 -36.98 6.87
C ALA A 533 7.95 -38.18 7.52
N GLN A 534 8.31 -39.41 7.17
CA GLN A 534 7.78 -40.62 7.80
C GLN A 534 8.14 -40.71 9.29
N SER A 535 9.40 -40.44 9.64
CA SER A 535 9.88 -40.40 11.04
C SER A 535 9.14 -39.33 11.85
N SER A 536 9.09 -38.10 11.34
CA SER A 536 8.40 -36.97 11.99
C SER A 536 6.90 -37.20 12.12
N PHE A 537 6.25 -37.78 11.10
CA PHE A 537 4.83 -38.14 11.18
C PHE A 537 4.57 -39.23 12.23
N SER A 538 5.40 -40.28 12.29
CA SER A 538 5.27 -41.32 13.32
C SER A 538 5.43 -40.72 14.72
N LYS A 539 6.44 -39.88 14.93
CA LYS A 539 6.69 -39.19 16.21
C LYS A 539 5.52 -38.29 16.62
N LEU A 540 4.96 -37.55 15.66
CA LEU A 540 3.79 -36.71 15.89
C LEU A 540 2.59 -37.56 16.31
N MET A 541 2.29 -38.63 15.57
CA MET A 541 1.15 -39.50 15.88
C MET A 541 1.30 -40.23 17.21
N ASP A 542 2.50 -40.70 17.56
CA ASP A 542 2.76 -41.35 18.86
C ASP A 542 2.60 -40.39 20.04
N ARG A 543 3.04 -39.13 19.89
CA ARG A 543 2.90 -38.11 20.95
C ARG A 543 1.48 -37.56 21.04
N LEU A 544 0.83 -37.28 19.91
CA LEU A 544 -0.58 -36.89 19.89
C LEU A 544 -1.47 -38.00 20.45
N ARG A 545 -1.13 -39.26 20.20
CA ARG A 545 -1.87 -40.40 20.77
C ARG A 545 -1.88 -40.35 22.29
N ILE A 546 -0.76 -40.06 22.94
CA ILE A 546 -0.70 -39.94 24.41
C ILE A 546 -1.64 -38.83 24.89
N GLU A 547 -1.67 -37.71 24.18
CA GLU A 547 -2.52 -36.57 24.51
C GLU A 547 -4.01 -36.82 24.25
N MET A 548 -4.34 -37.72 23.32
CA MET A 548 -5.71 -38.14 22.99
C MET A 548 -6.22 -39.34 23.82
N ASP A 549 -5.35 -40.26 24.26
CA ASP A 549 -5.71 -41.54 24.92
C ASP A 549 -5.74 -41.49 26.47
N ASN A 550 -5.34 -40.39 27.13
CA ASN A 550 -5.15 -40.31 28.59
C ASN A 550 -6.46 -40.27 29.43
N GLY A 551 -7.35 -41.24 29.21
CA GLY A 551 -8.63 -41.39 29.89
C GLY A 551 -9.06 -42.85 30.13
N SER A 552 -8.19 -43.75 30.61
CA SER A 552 -8.54 -44.81 31.57
C SER A 552 -7.31 -45.61 31.98
N GLY A 553 -7.02 -45.69 33.28
CA GLY A 553 -5.91 -46.45 33.86
C GLY A 553 -6.09 -47.98 33.83
N GLU A 554 -6.87 -48.54 32.91
CA GLU A 554 -6.92 -49.97 32.66
C GLU A 554 -6.22 -50.27 31.34
N SER A 555 -5.02 -50.84 31.46
CA SER A 555 -4.12 -51.26 30.40
C SER A 555 -4.81 -51.64 29.07
N ALA A 556 -4.95 -50.68 28.17
CA ALA A 556 -5.06 -50.97 26.76
C ALA A 556 -3.67 -51.35 26.26
N LYS A 557 -3.25 -52.59 26.52
CA LYS A 557 -2.14 -53.18 25.74
C LYS A 557 -2.47 -52.91 24.26
N PRO A 558 -1.56 -52.31 23.47
CA PRO A 558 -1.82 -52.11 22.06
C PRO A 558 -2.12 -53.49 21.50
N ILE A 559 -3.32 -53.68 20.97
CA ILE A 559 -3.58 -54.84 20.12
C ILE A 559 -2.69 -54.57 18.92
N ARG A 560 -1.46 -55.09 18.95
CA ARG A 560 -0.68 -55.33 17.74
C ARG A 560 -1.59 -56.22 16.90
N TYR A 561 -2.30 -55.60 15.96
CA TYR A 561 -2.90 -56.32 14.85
C TYR A 561 -1.71 -56.80 14.01
N GLU A 562 -1.03 -57.86 14.48
CA GLU A 562 -0.32 -58.73 13.57
C GLU A 562 -1.31 -59.09 12.47
N GLU A 563 -0.92 -58.81 11.23
CA GLU A 563 -1.67 -59.01 10.01
C GLU A 563 -2.17 -60.45 9.87
N LYS A 564 -3.26 -60.80 10.55
CA LYS A 564 -4.06 -62.01 10.27
C LYS A 564 -5.34 -61.63 9.56
N GLY A 565 -5.16 -60.92 8.43
CA GLY A 565 -6.17 -60.64 7.42
C GLY A 565 -7.29 -59.74 7.92
N THR A 566 -7.28 -58.50 7.45
CA THR A 566 -8.39 -57.55 7.64
C THR A 566 -9.73 -58.25 7.45
N LEU A 567 -10.73 -57.93 8.28
CA LEU A 567 -12.08 -58.47 8.16
C LEU A 567 -12.61 -58.32 6.72
N VAL A 568 -12.21 -57.23 6.05
CA VAL A 568 -12.44 -56.96 4.62
C VAL A 568 -11.87 -58.05 3.73
N ARG A 569 -10.61 -58.47 3.91
CA ARG A 569 -10.00 -59.58 3.17
C ARG A 569 -10.69 -60.91 3.48
N ARG A 570 -11.11 -61.16 4.72
CA ARG A 570 -11.84 -62.40 5.08
C ARG A 570 -13.26 -62.43 4.50
N LEU A 571 -13.97 -61.31 4.51
CA LEU A 571 -15.30 -61.16 3.90
C LEU A 571 -15.21 -61.21 2.37
N GLY A 572 -14.26 -60.51 1.77
CA GLY A 572 -13.97 -60.55 0.33
C GLY A 572 -13.62 -61.96 -0.13
N HIS A 573 -12.75 -62.68 0.60
CA HIS A 573 -12.43 -64.07 0.27
C HIS A 573 -13.62 -65.01 0.51
N GLY A 574 -14.46 -64.75 1.53
CA GLY A 574 -15.70 -65.48 1.79
C GLY A 574 -16.73 -65.31 0.67
N LEU A 575 -16.94 -64.07 0.21
CA LEU A 575 -17.82 -63.71 -0.91
C LEU A 575 -17.31 -64.30 -2.23
N HIS A 576 -16.01 -64.17 -2.51
CA HIS A 576 -15.39 -64.76 -3.69
C HIS A 576 -15.51 -66.29 -3.71
N LYS A 577 -15.34 -66.95 -2.55
CA LYS A 577 -15.55 -68.39 -2.40
C LYS A 577 -17.02 -68.79 -2.59
N LEU A 578 -17.98 -67.92 -2.25
CA LEU A 578 -19.41 -68.17 -2.42
C LEU A 578 -19.83 -67.99 -3.89
N ASN A 579 -19.38 -66.92 -4.54
CA ASN A 579 -19.61 -66.66 -5.96
C ASN A 579 -18.99 -67.74 -6.85
N SER A 580 -17.73 -68.13 -6.57
CA SER A 580 -17.08 -69.21 -7.32
C SER A 580 -17.75 -70.57 -7.12
N ARG A 581 -18.34 -70.84 -5.95
CA ARG A 581 -19.16 -72.05 -5.72
C ARG A 581 -20.50 -72.00 -6.47
N MET A 582 -21.14 -70.84 -6.55
CA MET A 582 -22.37 -70.66 -7.32
C MET A 582 -22.15 -70.82 -8.84
N LEU A 583 -21.05 -70.26 -9.37
CA LEU A 583 -20.67 -70.42 -10.77
C LEU A 583 -20.34 -71.89 -11.10
N LYS A 584 -19.64 -72.59 -10.21
CA LYS A 584 -19.35 -74.03 -10.37
C LYS A 584 -20.59 -74.93 -10.27
N ALA A 585 -21.66 -74.45 -9.65
CA ALA A 585 -22.94 -75.18 -9.56
C ALA A 585 -23.85 -74.97 -10.80
N GLY A 586 -23.35 -74.31 -11.85
CA GLY A 586 -24.10 -74.14 -13.10
C GLY A 586 -25.33 -73.23 -13.00
N MET A 587 -25.46 -72.47 -11.91
CA MET A 587 -26.57 -71.53 -11.74
C MET A 587 -26.26 -70.27 -12.55
N PRO A 588 -27.04 -69.94 -13.60
CA PRO A 588 -26.87 -68.69 -14.32
C PRO A 588 -27.04 -67.52 -13.36
N ALA A 589 -26.25 -66.46 -13.58
CA ALA A 589 -26.29 -65.22 -12.81
C ALA A 589 -27.75 -64.87 -12.50
N THR A 590 -28.08 -64.89 -11.21
CA THR A 590 -29.38 -64.60 -10.60
C THR A 590 -30.36 -63.95 -11.56
N VAL A 591 -31.34 -64.73 -12.05
CA VAL A 591 -32.58 -64.14 -12.54
C VAL A 591 -33.05 -63.18 -11.45
N PRO A 592 -33.21 -61.87 -11.72
CA PRO A 592 -33.63 -60.90 -10.72
C PRO A 592 -34.82 -61.47 -9.97
N MET A 593 -34.76 -61.52 -8.65
CA MET A 593 -35.83 -62.12 -7.82
C MET A 593 -37.23 -61.58 -8.19
N LYS A 594 -37.29 -60.33 -8.66
CA LYS A 594 -38.46 -59.66 -9.24
C LYS A 594 -39.02 -60.35 -10.51
N GLN A 595 -38.16 -60.82 -11.41
CA GLN A 595 -38.57 -61.59 -12.60
C GLN A 595 -39.13 -62.96 -12.20
N THR A 596 -38.56 -63.64 -11.21
CA THR A 596 -39.09 -64.93 -10.73
C THR A 596 -40.49 -64.80 -10.13
N VAL A 597 -40.75 -63.75 -9.34
CA VAL A 597 -42.11 -63.49 -8.82
C VAL A 597 -43.07 -63.06 -9.93
N SER A 598 -42.63 -62.27 -10.91
CA SER A 598 -43.48 -61.91 -12.06
C SER A 598 -43.86 -63.14 -12.89
N ILE A 599 -42.91 -64.06 -13.11
CA ILE A 599 -43.18 -65.34 -13.78
C ILE A 599 -44.17 -66.16 -12.95
N LEU A 600 -43.99 -66.24 -11.63
CA LEU A 600 -44.90 -66.98 -10.75
C LEU A 600 -46.32 -66.38 -10.73
N GLN A 601 -46.44 -65.06 -10.63
CA GLN A 601 -47.71 -64.34 -10.72
C GLN A 601 -48.39 -64.56 -12.07
N GLY A 602 -47.64 -64.50 -13.18
CA GLY A 602 -48.14 -64.81 -14.51
C GLY A 602 -48.65 -66.25 -14.63
N ARG A 603 -47.90 -67.22 -14.08
CA ARG A 603 -48.32 -68.64 -14.05
C ARG A 603 -49.57 -68.87 -13.21
N ILE A 604 -49.69 -68.20 -12.06
CA ILE A 604 -50.90 -68.28 -11.23
C ILE A 604 -52.08 -67.71 -12.01
N LEU A 605 -51.94 -66.55 -12.65
CA LEU A 605 -53.00 -65.93 -13.45
C LEU A 605 -53.44 -66.83 -14.63
N GLU A 606 -52.49 -67.40 -15.38
CA GLU A 606 -52.78 -68.38 -16.44
C GLU A 606 -53.57 -69.58 -15.90
N PHE A 607 -53.18 -70.07 -14.72
CA PHE A 607 -53.89 -71.17 -14.06
C PHE A 607 -55.32 -70.78 -13.66
N THR A 608 -55.54 -69.60 -13.07
CA THR A 608 -56.88 -69.13 -12.70
C THR A 608 -57.76 -68.91 -13.92
N GLN A 609 -57.22 -68.39 -15.02
CA GLN A 609 -57.93 -68.21 -16.28
C GLN A 609 -58.36 -69.55 -16.88
N ARG A 610 -57.47 -70.56 -16.89
CA ARG A 610 -57.81 -71.92 -17.36
C ARG A 610 -58.87 -72.57 -16.47
N LEU A 611 -58.78 -72.41 -15.15
CA LEU A 611 -59.78 -72.93 -14.22
C LEU A 611 -61.15 -72.28 -14.46
N HIS A 612 -61.17 -70.96 -14.68
CA HIS A 612 -62.41 -70.24 -15.00
C HIS A 612 -63.01 -70.72 -16.33
N ALA A 613 -62.20 -70.87 -17.38
CA ALA A 613 -62.64 -71.39 -18.67
C ALA A 613 -63.24 -72.81 -18.55
N ALA A 614 -62.55 -73.71 -17.83
CA ALA A 614 -63.05 -75.05 -17.57
C ALA A 614 -64.37 -75.05 -16.75
N GLU A 615 -64.51 -74.13 -15.79
CA GLU A 615 -65.75 -73.96 -15.02
C GLU A 615 -66.91 -73.42 -15.89
N VAL A 616 -66.63 -72.51 -16.83
CA VAL A 616 -67.61 -72.02 -17.83
C VAL A 616 -68.02 -73.15 -18.77
N GLU A 617 -67.08 -73.91 -19.31
CA GLU A 617 -67.36 -75.08 -20.16
C GLU A 617 -68.21 -76.10 -19.42
N ARG A 618 -67.89 -76.43 -18.16
CA ARG A 618 -68.70 -77.32 -17.32
C ARG A 618 -70.14 -76.82 -17.15
N ARG A 619 -70.35 -75.51 -16.96
CA ARG A 619 -71.68 -74.91 -16.86
C ARG A 619 -72.44 -74.98 -18.19
N ASN A 620 -71.77 -74.70 -19.30
CA ASN A 620 -72.34 -74.81 -20.65
C ASN A 620 -72.75 -76.24 -20.96
N LEU A 621 -71.86 -77.22 -20.71
CA LEU A 621 -72.16 -78.64 -20.90
C LEU A 621 -73.35 -79.09 -20.04
N ARG A 622 -73.48 -78.59 -18.80
CA ARG A 622 -74.69 -78.85 -17.99
C ARG A 622 -75.96 -78.27 -18.60
N MET A 623 -75.87 -77.06 -19.16
CA MET A 623 -76.99 -76.43 -19.86
C MET A 623 -77.38 -77.22 -21.11
N GLU A 624 -76.41 -77.63 -21.94
CA GLU A 624 -76.63 -78.47 -23.12
C GLU A 624 -77.23 -79.83 -22.74
N LEU A 625 -76.72 -80.50 -21.70
CA LEU A 625 -77.27 -81.77 -21.21
C LEU A 625 -78.72 -81.60 -20.73
N SER A 626 -79.05 -80.46 -20.13
CA SER A 626 -80.43 -80.12 -19.74
C SER A 626 -81.35 -79.88 -20.96
N GLN A 627 -80.84 -79.27 -22.03
CA GLN A 627 -81.56 -79.06 -23.29
C GLN A 627 -81.74 -80.37 -24.03
N PHE A 628 -80.71 -81.20 -24.12
CA PHE A 628 -80.76 -82.52 -24.72
C PHE A 628 -81.79 -83.41 -24.01
N LYS A 629 -81.82 -83.42 -22.66
CA LYS A 629 -82.88 -84.10 -21.90
C LYS A 629 -84.28 -83.60 -22.24
N ARG A 630 -84.49 -82.29 -22.42
CA ARG A 630 -85.77 -81.72 -22.85
C ARG A 630 -86.16 -82.18 -24.25
N SER A 631 -85.25 -82.08 -25.21
CA SER A 631 -85.46 -82.54 -26.59
C SER A 631 -85.74 -84.05 -26.67
N MET A 632 -85.03 -84.87 -25.89
CA MET A 632 -85.27 -86.32 -25.84
C MET A 632 -86.66 -86.66 -25.26
N ASN A 633 -87.12 -85.89 -24.27
CA ASN A 633 -88.48 -86.01 -23.75
C ASN A 633 -89.54 -85.56 -24.79
N GLU A 634 -89.26 -84.55 -25.61
CA GLU A 634 -90.14 -84.11 -26.71
C GLU A 634 -90.19 -85.14 -27.84
N MET A 635 -89.05 -85.67 -28.27
CA MET A 635 -88.95 -86.77 -29.24
C MET A 635 -89.70 -88.02 -28.77
N ARG A 636 -89.65 -88.33 -27.47
CA ARG A 636 -90.43 -89.42 -26.88
C ARG A 636 -91.94 -89.15 -26.98
N LYS A 637 -92.39 -87.94 -26.65
CA LYS A 637 -93.80 -87.54 -26.85
C LYS A 637 -94.22 -87.63 -28.31
N GLU A 638 -93.34 -87.31 -29.25
CA GLU A 638 -93.63 -87.36 -30.69
C GLU A 638 -93.62 -88.79 -31.24
N ALA A 639 -92.76 -89.68 -30.72
CA ALA A 639 -92.80 -91.11 -30.99
C ALA A 639 -94.09 -91.77 -30.48
N ASP A 640 -94.58 -91.35 -29.31
CA ASP A 640 -95.87 -91.79 -28.76
C ASP A 640 -97.04 -91.30 -29.64
N LYS A 641 -96.97 -90.10 -30.22
CA LYS A 641 -97.95 -89.60 -31.22
C LYS A 641 -97.85 -90.31 -32.56
N ALA A 642 -96.65 -90.65 -33.02
CA ALA A 642 -96.43 -91.39 -34.27
C ALA A 642 -96.97 -92.82 -34.21
N LEU A 643 -96.92 -93.48 -33.03
CA LEU A 643 -97.59 -94.75 -32.77
C LEU A 643 -99.12 -94.61 -32.86
N GLY A 644 -99.71 -93.54 -32.30
CA GLY A 644 -101.14 -93.25 -32.42
C GLY A 644 -101.61 -92.84 -33.83
N LEU A 645 -100.72 -92.27 -34.65
CA LEU A 645 -101.00 -91.98 -36.07
C LEU A 645 -100.86 -93.22 -36.96
N LYS A 646 -100.03 -94.21 -36.57
CA LYS A 646 -99.87 -95.49 -37.27
C LYS A 646 -101.08 -96.41 -37.13
N GLU A 647 -101.85 -96.27 -36.05
CA GLU A 647 -103.15 -96.94 -35.86
C GLU A 647 -104.26 -96.28 -36.69
N LYS A 648 -104.28 -94.94 -36.77
CA LYS A 648 -105.26 -94.18 -37.60
C LYS A 648 -105.02 -94.31 -39.12
N LEU A 649 -103.82 -94.65 -39.55
CA LEU A 649 -103.46 -94.82 -40.96
C LEU A 649 -103.90 -96.18 -41.55
N LYS A 650 -104.37 -97.12 -40.72
CA LYS A 650 -104.96 -98.40 -41.16
C LYS A 650 -106.44 -98.29 -41.53
N GLU A 651 -107.13 -97.23 -41.12
CA GLU A 651 -108.57 -97.02 -41.36
C GLU A 651 -108.87 -96.11 -42.58
N PHE A 652 -107.88 -95.44 -43.16
CA PHE A 652 -108.08 -94.44 -44.22
C PHE A 652 -107.46 -94.84 -45.57
N LYS A 653 -107.98 -95.91 -46.19
CA LYS A 653 -107.69 -96.29 -47.59
C LYS A 653 -108.98 -96.48 -48.41
N GLN A 654 -109.78 -95.43 -48.55
CA GLN A 654 -110.78 -95.28 -49.62
C GLN A 654 -110.93 -93.78 -50.02
N ALA A 655 -110.44 -93.42 -51.22
CA ALA A 655 -110.80 -92.30 -52.15
C ALA A 655 -110.95 -90.85 -51.61
N ALA A 656 -110.64 -89.71 -52.28
CA ALA A 656 -110.20 -89.32 -53.63
C ALA A 656 -109.63 -87.86 -53.58
N MET A 657 -109.13 -87.35 -54.73
CA MET A 657 -108.31 -86.15 -54.98
C MET A 657 -108.85 -84.74 -54.60
N VAL A 658 -107.91 -83.77 -54.57
CA VAL A 658 -108.04 -82.32 -54.26
C VAL A 658 -108.20 -81.46 -55.53
N PRO A 659 -108.95 -80.33 -55.52
CA PRO A 659 -109.08 -79.39 -56.65
C PRO A 659 -107.96 -78.33 -56.76
N LEU A 660 -107.65 -77.94 -58.00
CA LEU A 660 -106.51 -77.11 -58.44
C LEU A 660 -106.53 -75.63 -57.97
N GLU A 661 -107.69 -75.07 -57.65
CA GLU A 661 -107.84 -73.64 -57.30
C GLU A 661 -107.23 -73.24 -55.94
N ARG A 662 -107.03 -74.20 -55.02
CA ARG A 662 -106.33 -73.93 -53.75
C ARG A 662 -104.82 -73.81 -53.91
N PHE A 663 -104.26 -74.35 -54.99
CA PHE A 663 -102.82 -74.30 -55.22
C PHE A 663 -102.38 -72.92 -55.73
N GLU A 664 -103.18 -72.30 -56.60
CA GLU A 664 -102.88 -70.98 -57.16
C GLU A 664 -102.92 -69.86 -56.10
N ASN A 665 -103.88 -69.90 -55.17
CA ASN A 665 -103.94 -68.93 -54.06
C ASN A 665 -102.72 -69.02 -53.12
N VAL A 666 -102.21 -70.24 -52.87
CA VAL A 666 -101.01 -70.43 -52.03
C VAL A 666 -99.76 -69.93 -52.75
N CYS A 667 -99.67 -70.07 -54.08
CA CYS A 667 -98.57 -69.53 -54.86
C CYS A 667 -98.57 -67.99 -54.89
N GLU A 668 -99.75 -67.36 -54.94
CA GLU A 668 -99.87 -65.90 -54.93
C GLU A 668 -99.57 -65.29 -53.54
N GLU A 669 -100.00 -65.95 -52.46
CA GLU A 669 -99.62 -65.57 -51.09
C GLU A 669 -98.12 -65.74 -50.83
N LEU A 670 -97.49 -66.80 -51.37
CA LEU A 670 -96.05 -67.02 -51.23
C LEU A 670 -95.24 -65.95 -51.96
N ASN A 671 -95.67 -65.53 -53.15
CA ASN A 671 -95.03 -64.45 -53.90
C ASN A 671 -95.13 -63.10 -53.15
N ASN A 672 -96.30 -62.81 -52.58
CA ASN A 672 -96.50 -61.62 -51.76
C ASN A 672 -95.74 -61.65 -50.42
N ALA A 673 -95.47 -62.84 -49.86
CA ALA A 673 -94.62 -62.99 -48.68
C ALA A 673 -93.13 -62.78 -49.01
N LEU A 674 -92.66 -63.28 -50.16
CA LEU A 674 -91.29 -63.10 -50.62
C LEU A 674 -90.97 -61.62 -50.90
N LEU A 675 -91.90 -60.89 -51.51
CA LEU A 675 -91.73 -59.45 -51.77
C LEU A 675 -91.62 -58.64 -50.46
N ARG A 676 -92.39 -59.01 -49.43
CA ARG A 676 -92.32 -58.39 -48.10
C ARG A 676 -90.99 -58.69 -47.40
N GLU A 677 -90.48 -59.91 -47.52
CA GLU A 677 -89.17 -60.30 -46.99
C GLU A 677 -88.04 -59.52 -47.68
N GLN A 678 -88.10 -59.36 -49.00
CA GLN A 678 -87.10 -58.61 -49.76
C GLN A 678 -87.10 -57.12 -49.38
N GLN A 679 -88.27 -56.51 -49.18
CA GLN A 679 -88.38 -55.14 -48.67
C GLN A 679 -87.83 -55.00 -47.24
N ALA A 680 -88.09 -55.97 -46.36
CA ALA A 680 -87.54 -55.96 -45.00
C ALA A 680 -86.01 -56.08 -45.00
N GLN A 681 -85.44 -56.91 -45.89
CA GLN A 681 -83.99 -57.05 -46.04
C GLN A 681 -83.33 -55.77 -46.57
N MET A 682 -83.97 -55.05 -47.50
CA MET A 682 -83.46 -53.75 -47.95
C MET A 682 -83.45 -52.72 -46.81
N LEU A 683 -84.52 -52.65 -46.03
CA LEU A 683 -84.62 -51.77 -44.86
C LEU A 683 -83.56 -52.09 -43.78
N LEU A 684 -83.30 -53.38 -43.54
CA LEU A 684 -82.24 -53.80 -42.61
C LEU A 684 -80.85 -53.42 -43.13
N HIS A 685 -80.61 -53.56 -44.43
CA HIS A 685 -79.34 -53.13 -45.04
C HIS A 685 -79.17 -51.61 -44.95
N GLU A 686 -80.23 -50.84 -45.19
CA GLU A 686 -80.21 -49.38 -45.07
C GLU A 686 -79.99 -48.94 -43.61
N GLN A 687 -80.64 -49.59 -42.64
CA GLN A 687 -80.41 -49.34 -41.22
C GLN A 687 -78.98 -49.73 -40.79
N ALA A 688 -78.44 -50.83 -41.29
CA ALA A 688 -77.07 -51.24 -41.01
C ALA A 688 -76.04 -50.26 -41.61
N GLN A 689 -76.30 -49.75 -42.81
CA GLN A 689 -75.46 -48.76 -43.46
C GLN A 689 -75.49 -47.41 -42.73
N GLN A 690 -76.68 -46.96 -42.28
CA GLN A 690 -76.82 -45.76 -41.45
C GLN A 690 -76.10 -45.90 -40.11
N LEU A 691 -76.16 -47.08 -39.47
CA LEU A 691 -75.41 -47.36 -38.23
C LEU A 691 -73.90 -47.35 -38.45
N GLN A 692 -73.41 -47.90 -39.58
CA GLN A 692 -71.99 -47.87 -39.91
C GLN A 692 -71.51 -46.45 -40.19
N GLU A 693 -72.31 -45.64 -40.90
CA GLU A 693 -71.97 -44.24 -41.16
C GLU A 693 -72.00 -43.38 -39.88
N LEU A 694 -72.97 -43.60 -38.99
CA LEU A 694 -72.96 -42.99 -37.66
C LEU A 694 -71.74 -43.42 -36.83
N GLY A 695 -71.34 -44.69 -36.92
CA GLY A 695 -70.13 -45.20 -36.28
C GLY A 695 -68.87 -44.49 -36.78
N LEU A 696 -68.72 -44.33 -38.10
CA LEU A 696 -67.60 -43.60 -38.70
C LEU A 696 -67.60 -42.11 -38.32
N ARG A 697 -68.77 -41.46 -38.28
CA ARG A 697 -68.89 -40.05 -37.83
C ARG A 697 -68.56 -39.89 -36.35
N LEU A 698 -68.94 -40.86 -35.50
CA LEU A 698 -68.59 -40.85 -34.09
C LEU A 698 -67.08 -41.03 -33.90
N GLU A 699 -66.46 -41.94 -34.66
CA GLU A 699 -65.01 -42.17 -34.61
C GLU A 699 -64.23 -40.93 -35.08
N GLN A 700 -64.67 -40.28 -36.16
CA GLN A 700 -64.13 -38.98 -36.61
C GLN A 700 -64.27 -37.90 -35.52
N HIS A 701 -65.45 -37.74 -34.91
CA HIS A 701 -65.62 -36.79 -33.82
C HIS A 701 -64.75 -37.12 -32.60
N SER A 702 -64.58 -38.40 -32.25
CA SER A 702 -63.70 -38.81 -31.15
C SER A 702 -62.22 -38.52 -31.44
N GLY A 703 -61.80 -38.66 -32.71
CA GLY A 703 -60.47 -38.29 -33.17
C GLY A 703 -60.24 -36.77 -33.13
N GLU A 704 -61.20 -35.98 -33.64
CA GLU A 704 -61.15 -34.52 -33.58
C GLU A 704 -61.13 -34.00 -32.14
N ASP A 705 -61.88 -34.60 -31.23
CA ASP A 705 -61.88 -34.20 -29.82
C ASP A 705 -60.56 -34.57 -29.13
N ALA A 706 -59.95 -35.71 -29.46
CA ALA A 706 -58.60 -36.05 -28.99
C ALA A 706 -57.53 -35.09 -29.53
N GLU A 707 -57.62 -34.66 -30.79
CA GLU A 707 -56.72 -33.64 -31.38
C GLU A 707 -56.92 -32.26 -30.75
N LYS A 708 -58.16 -31.86 -30.47
CA LYS A 708 -58.48 -30.62 -29.73
C LYS A 708 -57.92 -30.66 -28.30
N ASP A 709 -58.07 -31.78 -27.60
CA ASP A 709 -57.52 -31.96 -26.26
C ASP A 709 -55.99 -31.93 -26.27
N GLN A 710 -55.36 -32.51 -27.29
CA GLN A 710 -53.92 -32.44 -27.48
C GLN A 710 -53.45 -31.00 -27.74
N THR A 711 -54.10 -30.27 -28.66
CA THR A 711 -53.75 -28.87 -28.94
C THR A 711 -54.01 -27.95 -27.75
N LEU A 712 -55.09 -28.17 -26.99
CA LEU A 712 -55.33 -27.47 -25.72
C LEU A 712 -54.24 -27.76 -24.69
N THR A 713 -53.81 -29.02 -24.57
CA THR A 713 -52.72 -29.41 -23.66
C THR A 713 -51.40 -28.74 -24.05
N GLU A 714 -51.07 -28.71 -25.34
CA GLU A 714 -49.88 -28.04 -25.87
C GLU A 714 -49.94 -26.52 -25.68
N ALA A 715 -51.11 -25.90 -25.88
CA ALA A 715 -51.32 -24.48 -25.63
C ALA A 715 -51.20 -24.13 -24.12
N VAL A 716 -51.77 -24.96 -23.23
CA VAL A 716 -51.63 -24.80 -21.78
C VAL A 716 -50.17 -24.96 -21.35
N LYS A 717 -49.46 -25.93 -21.92
CA LYS A 717 -48.02 -26.11 -21.68
C LYS A 717 -47.23 -24.88 -22.11
N SER A 718 -47.44 -24.39 -23.33
CA SER A 718 -46.79 -23.20 -23.86
C SER A 718 -47.09 -21.95 -23.02
N LEU A 719 -48.34 -21.79 -22.55
CA LEU A 719 -48.73 -20.71 -21.64
C LEU A 719 -48.04 -20.83 -20.28
N SER A 720 -47.88 -22.04 -19.76
CA SER A 720 -47.18 -22.30 -18.50
C SER A 720 -45.69 -21.97 -18.60
N GLU A 721 -45.06 -22.30 -19.73
CA GLU A 721 -43.67 -21.96 -20.04
C GLU A 721 -43.49 -20.45 -20.16
N ALA A 722 -44.37 -19.77 -20.91
CA ALA A 722 -44.38 -18.31 -21.01
C ALA A 722 -44.59 -17.62 -19.65
N LYS A 723 -45.47 -18.14 -18.80
CA LYS A 723 -45.68 -17.64 -17.43
C LYS A 723 -44.45 -17.81 -16.54
N MET A 724 -43.75 -18.95 -16.66
CA MET A 724 -42.51 -19.20 -15.92
C MET A 724 -41.38 -18.29 -16.40
N GLU A 725 -41.29 -18.04 -17.71
CA GLU A 725 -40.31 -17.12 -18.28
C GLU A 725 -40.60 -15.67 -17.88
N LEU A 726 -41.87 -15.25 -17.88
CA LEU A 726 -42.27 -13.94 -17.36
C LEU A 726 -41.82 -13.76 -15.91
N ARG A 727 -41.97 -14.78 -15.05
CA ARG A 727 -41.50 -14.74 -13.65
C ARG A 727 -39.99 -14.61 -13.55
N ARG A 728 -39.22 -15.29 -14.41
CA ARG A 728 -37.75 -15.13 -14.45
C ARG A 728 -37.37 -13.71 -14.86
N LYS A 729 -38.01 -13.17 -15.90
CA LYS A 729 -37.80 -11.78 -16.33
C LYS A 729 -38.16 -10.79 -15.24
N ASP A 730 -39.26 -11.01 -14.52
CA ASP A 730 -39.68 -10.18 -13.38
C ASP A 730 -38.65 -10.18 -12.24
N GLN A 731 -38.04 -11.33 -11.95
CA GLN A 731 -36.96 -11.43 -10.97
C GLN A 731 -35.70 -10.68 -11.44
N SER A 732 -35.32 -10.84 -12.71
CA SER A 732 -34.18 -10.12 -13.30
C SER A 732 -34.39 -8.60 -13.31
N LEU A 733 -35.62 -8.14 -13.60
CA LEU A 733 -35.99 -6.72 -13.55
C LEU A 733 -35.92 -6.17 -12.12
N ARG A 734 -36.33 -6.95 -11.11
CA ARG A 734 -36.19 -6.53 -9.70
C ARG A 734 -34.73 -6.42 -9.28
N GLN A 735 -33.87 -7.32 -9.74
CA GLN A 735 -32.42 -7.24 -9.51
C GLN A 735 -31.83 -6.01 -10.21
N LEU A 736 -32.17 -5.79 -11.48
CA LEU A 736 -31.73 -4.61 -12.23
C LEU A 736 -32.21 -3.30 -11.60
N ARG A 737 -33.45 -3.25 -11.10
CA ARG A 737 -33.99 -2.08 -10.39
C ARG A 737 -33.24 -1.78 -9.08
N LYS A 738 -32.77 -2.80 -8.36
CA LYS A 738 -31.89 -2.61 -7.20
C LYS A 738 -30.54 -2.05 -7.62
N HIS A 739 -29.92 -2.59 -8.66
CA HIS A 739 -28.66 -2.05 -9.20
C HIS A 739 -28.80 -0.61 -9.66
N LEU A 740 -29.91 -0.27 -10.33
CA LEU A 740 -30.19 1.10 -10.75
C LEU A 740 -30.37 2.04 -9.56
N SER A 741 -31.11 1.64 -8.52
CA SER A 741 -31.25 2.45 -7.30
C SER A 741 -29.91 2.65 -6.57
N GLN A 742 -29.03 1.64 -6.61
CA GLN A 742 -27.68 1.75 -6.05
C GLN A 742 -26.84 2.75 -6.86
N LEU A 743 -26.86 2.65 -8.19
CA LEU A 743 -26.18 3.59 -9.08
C LEU A 743 -26.70 5.03 -8.92
N GLU A 744 -28.01 5.23 -8.74
CA GLU A 744 -28.58 6.56 -8.46
C GLU A 744 -28.15 7.11 -7.10
N GLN A 745 -27.96 6.25 -6.10
CA GLN A 745 -27.43 6.66 -4.80
C GLN A 745 -25.95 7.04 -4.90
N ASP A 746 -25.16 6.22 -5.61
CA ASP A 746 -23.73 6.47 -5.80
C ASP A 746 -23.49 7.72 -6.65
N LYS A 747 -24.33 7.96 -7.68
CA LYS A 747 -24.35 9.22 -8.43
C LYS A 747 -24.58 10.42 -7.53
N ARG A 748 -25.59 10.37 -6.64
CA ARG A 748 -25.87 11.47 -5.70
C ARG A 748 -24.71 11.73 -4.73
N ARG A 749 -24.08 10.68 -4.22
CA ARG A 749 -22.87 10.79 -3.38
C ARG A 749 -21.71 11.43 -4.13
N LEU A 750 -21.52 11.06 -5.40
CA LEU A 750 -20.47 11.65 -6.24
C LEU A 750 -20.75 13.13 -6.51
N GLU A 751 -22.00 13.49 -6.80
CA GLU A 751 -22.41 14.89 -6.96
C GLU A 751 -22.20 15.72 -5.67
N GLU A 752 -22.48 15.15 -4.50
CA GLU A 752 -22.15 15.78 -3.21
C GLU A 752 -20.64 15.98 -3.05
N SER A 753 -19.85 14.93 -3.31
CA SER A 753 -18.38 15.02 -3.26
C SER A 753 -17.81 16.03 -4.24
N ILE A 754 -18.39 16.18 -5.43
CA ILE A 754 -17.99 17.19 -6.42
C ILE A 754 -18.31 18.59 -5.89
N ARG A 755 -19.50 18.82 -5.34
CA ARG A 755 -19.86 20.12 -4.73
C ARG A 755 -18.94 20.49 -3.57
N ASP A 756 -18.59 19.51 -2.73
CA ASP A 756 -17.65 19.71 -1.63
C ASP A 756 -16.24 20.06 -2.14
N ALA A 757 -15.78 19.38 -3.20
CA ALA A 757 -14.51 19.68 -3.85
C ALA A 757 -14.52 21.07 -4.51
N GLU A 758 -15.59 21.45 -5.20
CA GLU A 758 -15.78 22.79 -5.78
C GLU A 758 -15.77 23.87 -4.70
N SER A 759 -16.45 23.65 -3.58
CA SER A 759 -16.43 24.55 -2.42
C SER A 759 -15.01 24.71 -1.85
N ALA A 760 -14.27 23.61 -1.69
CA ALA A 760 -12.89 23.62 -1.23
C ALA A 760 -11.95 24.36 -2.20
N LEU A 761 -12.11 24.14 -3.52
CA LEU A 761 -11.36 24.86 -4.56
C LEU A 761 -11.68 26.35 -4.56
N CYS A 762 -12.95 26.73 -4.39
CA CYS A 762 -13.38 28.12 -4.31
C CYS A 762 -12.81 28.82 -3.06
N MET A 763 -12.78 28.13 -1.92
CA MET A 763 -12.14 28.63 -0.69
C MET A 763 -10.61 28.75 -0.85
N ALA A 764 -9.97 27.80 -1.52
CA ALA A 764 -8.53 27.87 -1.83
C ALA A 764 -8.20 29.04 -2.77
N ALA A 765 -9.03 29.31 -3.79
CA ALA A 765 -8.89 30.46 -4.67
C ALA A 765 -9.00 31.78 -3.90
N LYS A 766 -10.01 31.92 -3.03
CA LYS A 766 -10.15 33.10 -2.14
C LYS A 766 -8.92 33.28 -1.24
N SER A 767 -8.39 32.19 -0.69
CA SER A 767 -7.17 32.24 0.14
C SER A 767 -5.95 32.72 -0.64
N LYS A 768 -5.82 32.35 -1.92
CA LYS A 768 -4.76 32.87 -2.80
C LYS A 768 -4.91 34.37 -3.02
N ASP A 769 -6.13 34.84 -3.28
CA ASP A 769 -6.40 36.27 -3.44
C ASP A 769 -6.10 37.08 -2.17
N PHE A 770 -6.42 36.54 -0.99
CA PHE A 770 -6.06 37.15 0.30
C PHE A 770 -4.54 37.26 0.49
N ILE A 771 -3.77 36.21 0.14
CA ILE A 771 -2.31 36.22 0.22
C ILE A 771 -1.73 37.26 -0.75
N ALA A 772 -2.22 37.30 -1.99
CA ALA A 772 -1.80 38.29 -2.97
C ALA A 772 -2.07 39.72 -2.47
N GLY A 773 -3.27 39.98 -1.94
CA GLY A 773 -3.64 41.28 -1.36
C GLY A 773 -2.77 41.69 -0.16
N TYR A 774 -2.47 40.74 0.74
CA TYR A 774 -1.59 40.98 1.88
C TYR A 774 -0.15 41.30 1.44
N MET A 775 0.42 40.50 0.52
CA MET A 775 1.78 40.72 0.01
C MET A 775 1.90 42.06 -0.72
N ASN A 776 0.92 42.45 -1.51
CA ASN A 776 0.88 43.77 -2.15
C ASN A 776 0.83 44.92 -1.13
N SER A 777 0.11 44.74 -0.02
CA SER A 777 0.07 45.74 1.06
C SER A 777 1.43 45.88 1.75
N VAL A 778 2.11 44.76 2.02
CA VAL A 778 3.44 44.74 2.66
C VAL A 778 4.49 45.32 1.71
N GLU A 779 4.45 44.95 0.43
CA GLU A 779 5.28 45.55 -0.62
C GLU A 779 5.09 47.07 -0.66
N GLY A 780 3.85 47.55 -0.62
CA GLY A 780 3.54 48.98 -0.58
C GLY A 780 4.20 49.69 0.61
N SER A 781 4.15 49.10 1.81
CA SER A 781 4.82 49.66 3.00
C SER A 781 6.35 49.65 2.88
N VAL A 782 6.94 48.62 2.28
CA VAL A 782 8.40 48.55 2.04
C VAL A 782 8.83 49.61 1.03
N LYS A 783 8.07 49.80 -0.05
CA LYS A 783 8.31 50.87 -1.02
C LYS A 783 8.20 52.25 -0.38
N GLU A 784 7.20 52.49 0.46
CA GLU A 784 7.05 53.77 1.19
C GLU A 784 8.26 54.04 2.10
N VAL A 785 8.78 53.03 2.80
CA VAL A 785 10.00 53.15 3.62
C VAL A 785 11.23 53.42 2.75
N SER A 786 11.36 52.73 1.62
CA SER A 786 12.45 52.94 0.65
C SER A 786 12.42 54.36 0.07
N GLU A 787 11.25 54.86 -0.32
CA GLU A 787 11.06 56.23 -0.81
C GLU A 787 11.39 57.27 0.26
N ARG A 788 10.95 57.06 1.51
CA ARG A 788 11.29 57.96 2.64
C ARG A 788 12.80 58.01 2.92
N LEU A 789 13.46 56.86 2.91
CA LEU A 789 14.92 56.77 3.08
C LEU A 789 15.63 57.46 1.92
N SER A 790 15.19 57.22 0.69
CA SER A 790 15.73 57.87 -0.52
C SER A 790 15.59 59.39 -0.45
N LEU A 791 14.42 59.91 -0.07
CA LEU A 791 14.17 61.35 0.10
C LEU A 791 15.03 61.96 1.21
N SER A 792 15.26 61.23 2.32
CA SER A 792 16.11 61.69 3.43
C SER A 792 17.60 61.74 3.10
N TRP A 793 18.04 61.03 2.05
CA TRP A 793 19.45 60.81 1.73
C TRP A 793 19.96 61.58 0.51
N THR A 794 19.10 62.28 -0.23
CA THR A 794 19.47 63.08 -1.41
C THR A 794 20.47 64.23 -1.17
N ALA A 795 20.93 64.49 0.07
CA ALA A 795 21.83 65.59 0.40
C ALA A 795 23.32 65.22 0.56
N ALA A 796 23.72 63.94 0.59
CA ALA A 796 25.12 63.57 0.73
C ALA A 796 25.50 62.35 -0.12
N ALA A 797 26.50 62.56 -0.99
CA ALA A 797 27.22 61.58 -1.79
C ALA A 797 26.46 60.89 -2.93
N LYS A 798 26.56 61.49 -4.12
CA LYS A 798 26.70 60.73 -5.38
C LYS A 798 27.99 59.92 -5.28
N ASN A 799 27.91 58.60 -5.12
CA ASN A 799 28.99 57.69 -5.49
C ASN A 799 28.39 56.35 -5.95
N ASP A 800 28.91 55.89 -7.08
CA ASP A 800 28.55 54.67 -7.80
C ASP A 800 28.86 53.41 -6.97
N PHE A 801 27.84 52.78 -6.38
CA PHE A 801 27.90 51.38 -5.97
C PHE A 801 26.62 50.66 -6.37
N THR A 802 26.62 50.11 -7.57
CA THR A 802 25.68 49.08 -7.99
C THR A 802 26.21 47.71 -7.55
N LEU A 803 25.85 47.28 -6.34
CA LEU A 803 25.90 45.85 -6.01
C LEU A 803 24.98 45.14 -7.02
N GLN A 804 25.54 44.32 -7.91
CA GLN A 804 24.71 43.54 -8.83
C GLN A 804 23.82 42.62 -8.01
N VAL A 805 22.51 42.75 -8.24
CA VAL A 805 21.47 41.90 -7.68
C VAL A 805 21.86 40.43 -7.90
N PRO A 806 21.87 39.57 -6.88
CA PRO A 806 22.05 38.13 -7.07
C PRO A 806 21.01 37.60 -8.06
N LYS A 807 21.46 36.95 -9.15
CA LYS A 807 20.66 36.38 -10.26
C LYS A 807 19.61 35.33 -9.87
N TYR A 808 19.30 35.14 -8.58
CA TYR A 808 18.27 34.22 -8.12
C TYR A 808 16.84 34.62 -8.52
N LEU A 809 16.62 35.84 -9.04
CA LEU A 809 15.31 36.29 -9.50
C LEU A 809 15.02 35.96 -10.99
N GLU A 810 16.06 35.68 -11.80
CA GLU A 810 15.90 35.33 -13.22
C GLU A 810 15.47 33.87 -13.44
N THR A 811 15.66 32.99 -12.47
CA THR A 811 15.24 31.59 -12.54
C THR A 811 13.71 31.41 -12.53
N PHE A 812 12.95 32.45 -12.16
CA PHE A 812 11.48 32.46 -12.29
C PHE A 812 10.99 33.08 -13.61
N GLY A 813 11.86 33.72 -14.38
CA GLY A 813 11.49 34.43 -15.61
C GLY A 813 11.67 33.63 -16.89
N ALA A 814 12.54 32.62 -16.89
CA ALA A 814 13.03 32.04 -18.15
C ALA A 814 12.26 30.82 -18.67
N GLU A 815 11.48 30.09 -17.86
CA GLU A 815 10.75 28.91 -18.35
C GLU A 815 9.32 28.81 -17.81
N GLY A 816 8.41 29.49 -18.52
CA GLY A 816 7.21 28.82 -19.01
C GLY A 816 6.13 28.38 -18.02
N LEU A 817 5.95 28.99 -16.85
CA LEU A 817 4.69 28.88 -16.10
C LEU A 817 4.29 30.25 -15.52
N LYS A 818 3.22 30.82 -16.07
CA LYS A 818 2.52 31.98 -15.50
C LYS A 818 2.17 31.68 -14.04
N GLY A 819 2.98 32.16 -13.10
CA GLY A 819 2.65 32.14 -11.68
C GLY A 819 1.35 32.91 -11.43
N GLY A 820 0.51 32.40 -10.51
CA GLY A 820 -0.70 33.10 -10.09
C GLY A 820 -0.40 34.46 -9.45
N PRO A 821 -1.41 35.34 -9.29
CA PRO A 821 -1.24 36.68 -8.71
C PRO A 821 -0.56 36.67 -7.33
N GLU A 822 -0.69 35.58 -6.56
CA GLU A 822 0.01 35.38 -5.28
C GLU A 822 1.53 35.25 -5.43
N VAL A 823 2.01 34.60 -6.49
CA VAL A 823 3.43 34.41 -6.76
C VAL A 823 4.05 35.72 -7.24
N VAL A 824 3.33 36.44 -8.10
CA VAL A 824 3.74 37.76 -8.58
C VAL A 824 3.85 38.76 -7.42
N ALA A 825 2.88 38.77 -6.50
CA ALA A 825 2.92 39.63 -5.32
C ALA A 825 4.12 39.31 -4.40
N CYS A 826 4.42 38.02 -4.17
CA CYS A 826 5.61 37.62 -3.42
C CYS A 826 6.91 38.04 -4.11
N GLN A 827 6.99 37.88 -5.44
CA GLN A 827 8.18 38.25 -6.21
C GLN A 827 8.43 39.75 -6.14
N ASN A 828 7.39 40.58 -6.30
CA ASN A 828 7.49 42.03 -6.19
C ASN A 828 7.90 42.50 -4.78
N PHE A 829 7.38 41.84 -3.74
CA PHE A 829 7.81 42.07 -2.36
C PHE A 829 9.30 41.77 -2.17
N ILE A 830 9.78 40.61 -2.63
CA ILE A 830 11.19 40.21 -2.51
C ILE A 830 12.09 41.22 -3.23
N THR A 831 11.74 41.63 -4.44
CA THR A 831 12.49 42.66 -5.18
C THR A 831 12.56 43.97 -4.39
N SER A 832 11.42 44.47 -3.90
CA SER A 832 11.36 45.72 -3.13
C SER A 832 12.15 45.64 -1.81
N PHE A 833 12.14 44.47 -1.15
CA PHE A 833 12.93 44.23 0.05
C PHE A 833 14.43 44.17 -0.25
N MET A 834 14.82 43.51 -1.34
CA MET A 834 16.22 43.44 -1.77
C MET A 834 16.76 44.82 -2.12
N ASP A 835 15.96 45.66 -2.80
CA ASP A 835 16.32 47.04 -3.10
C ASP A 835 16.55 47.85 -1.81
N LEU A 836 15.65 47.72 -0.83
CA LEU A 836 15.79 48.38 0.48
C LEU A 836 17.03 47.87 1.25
N TYR A 837 17.27 46.56 1.22
CA TYR A 837 18.42 45.93 1.86
C TYR A 837 19.74 46.43 1.24
N GLN A 838 19.80 46.48 -0.09
CA GLN A 838 20.96 47.00 -0.81
C GLN A 838 21.21 48.48 -0.50
N LEU A 839 20.14 49.27 -0.43
CA LEU A 839 20.22 50.68 -0.03
C LEU A 839 20.77 50.82 1.40
N ALA A 840 20.32 49.99 2.34
CA ALA A 840 20.82 49.98 3.72
C ALA A 840 22.30 49.54 3.82
N CYS A 841 22.69 48.49 3.08
CA CYS A 841 24.09 48.05 3.02
C CYS A 841 25.01 49.14 2.48
N SER A 842 24.60 49.84 1.42
CA SER A 842 25.37 50.97 0.88
C SER A 842 25.58 52.06 1.93
N LYS A 843 24.55 52.33 2.76
CA LYS A 843 24.65 53.29 3.86
C LYS A 843 25.66 52.85 4.92
N ILE A 844 25.62 51.58 5.34
CA ILE A 844 26.55 51.04 6.34
C ILE A 844 27.99 51.19 5.83
N SER A 845 28.26 50.83 4.58
CA SER A 845 29.60 50.98 4.00
C SER A 845 30.07 52.43 3.95
N THR A 846 29.19 53.39 3.60
CA THR A 846 29.56 54.82 3.65
C THR A 846 29.91 55.26 5.08
N LEU A 847 29.13 54.84 6.09
CA LEU A 847 29.40 55.16 7.48
C LEU A 847 30.68 54.49 8.01
N GLU A 848 30.98 53.26 7.58
CA GLU A 848 32.24 52.56 7.91
C GLU A 848 33.47 53.30 7.35
N THR A 849 33.37 53.83 6.12
CA THR A 849 34.45 54.64 5.54
C THR A 849 34.62 55.97 6.26
N GLU A 850 33.53 56.63 6.69
CA GLU A 850 33.59 57.83 7.52
C GLU A 850 34.20 57.54 8.90
N LEU A 851 33.82 56.43 9.54
CA LEU A 851 34.38 55.98 10.82
C LEU A 851 35.86 55.66 10.71
N SER A 852 36.28 54.99 9.64
CA SER A 852 37.69 54.66 9.38
C SER A 852 38.51 55.92 9.16
N SER A 853 37.96 56.89 8.42
CA SER A 853 38.54 58.23 8.25
C SER A 853 38.68 58.96 9.60
N HIS A 854 37.64 58.94 10.44
CA HIS A 854 37.70 59.54 11.77
C HIS A 854 38.71 58.84 12.69
N GLN A 855 38.82 57.51 12.63
CA GLN A 855 39.85 56.75 13.35
C GLN A 855 41.26 57.12 12.90
N GLN A 856 41.49 57.26 11.59
CA GLN A 856 42.76 57.75 11.06
C GLN A 856 43.07 59.17 11.54
N HIS A 857 42.08 60.06 11.55
CA HIS A 857 42.24 61.42 12.03
C HIS A 857 42.55 61.47 13.54
N ILE A 858 41.91 60.61 14.34
CA ILE A 858 42.18 60.46 15.78
C ILE A 858 43.57 59.85 16.01
N ALA A 859 43.99 58.88 15.21
CA ALA A 859 45.32 58.27 15.29
C ALA A 859 46.41 59.29 14.95
N ALA A 860 46.21 60.12 13.93
CA ALA A 860 47.10 61.22 13.58
C ALA A 860 47.22 62.22 14.74
N LEU A 861 46.09 62.67 15.31
CA LEU A 861 46.04 63.54 16.49
C LEU A 861 46.74 62.92 17.71
N LYS A 862 46.56 61.61 17.95
CA LYS A 862 47.27 60.90 19.03
C LYS A 862 48.78 60.85 18.77
N SER A 863 49.21 60.59 17.54
CA SER A 863 50.63 60.56 17.19
C SER A 863 51.27 61.94 17.34
N GLU A 864 50.58 63.01 16.93
CA GLU A 864 51.05 64.39 17.11
C GLU A 864 51.15 64.75 18.61
N LEU A 865 50.17 64.35 19.43
CA LEU A 865 50.21 64.55 20.87
C LEU A 865 51.35 63.76 21.54
N GLN A 866 51.59 62.52 21.12
CA GLN A 866 52.66 61.67 21.62
C GLN A 866 54.04 62.21 21.23
N THR A 867 54.15 62.76 20.02
CA THR A 867 55.36 63.44 19.53
C THR A 867 55.59 64.76 20.29
N ALA A 868 54.54 65.48 20.65
CA ALA A 868 54.63 66.67 21.51
C ALA A 868 55.08 66.31 22.94
N CYS A 869 54.54 65.24 23.54
CA CYS A 869 54.97 64.76 24.86
C CYS A 869 56.41 64.21 24.89
N LEU A 870 56.93 63.68 23.78
CA LEU A 870 58.33 63.24 23.69
C LEU A 870 59.30 64.43 23.56
N ARG A 871 58.89 65.53 22.92
CA ARG A 871 59.69 66.77 22.87
C ARG A 871 59.85 67.45 24.23
N ASP A 872 58.88 67.30 25.13
CA ASP A 872 58.96 67.85 26.50
C ASP A 872 59.81 67.00 27.47
N ASN A 873 60.13 65.75 27.13
CA ASN A 873 60.89 64.83 28.00
C ASN A 873 62.39 64.72 27.66
N GLU A 874 62.89 65.39 26.62
CA GLU A 874 64.32 65.36 26.23
C GLU A 874 65.20 66.41 26.95
N GLU A 875 64.69 67.17 27.92
CA GLU A 875 65.50 68.16 28.68
C GLU A 875 66.28 67.60 29.89
N PHE A 876 66.28 66.28 30.18
CA PHE A 876 67.10 65.70 31.27
C PHE A 876 67.79 64.35 30.88
N LEU A 877 69.12 64.39 30.74
CA LEU A 877 70.15 63.33 30.48
C LEU A 877 70.23 62.19 31.56
N PRO A 878 71.09 61.13 31.46
CA PRO A 878 71.84 60.50 30.33
C PRO A 878 71.84 58.93 30.26
N SER A 879 72.27 58.40 29.09
CA SER A 879 72.98 57.14 28.76
C SER A 879 73.23 56.01 29.80
N GLU A 880 72.83 54.78 29.47
CA GLU A 880 73.68 53.56 29.64
C GLU A 880 73.23 52.37 28.76
N LYS A 881 74.19 51.59 28.25
CA LYS A 881 74.02 50.41 27.38
C LYS A 881 74.23 49.09 28.15
N PHE A 882 73.68 48.01 27.56
CA PHE A 882 73.94 46.56 27.70
C PHE A 882 72.98 45.76 28.63
N PRO A 883 72.86 44.43 28.45
CA PRO A 883 72.53 43.64 27.25
C PRO A 883 71.40 42.60 27.49
N ASP A 884 71.06 41.83 26.45
CA ASP A 884 70.07 40.73 26.38
C ASP A 884 69.92 39.84 27.63
N GLN A 885 68.66 39.54 27.99
CA GLN A 885 68.25 38.19 28.40
C GLN A 885 66.72 37.99 28.36
N ASP A 886 66.35 36.86 27.76
CA ASP A 886 65.00 36.33 27.59
C ASP A 886 64.14 36.34 28.86
N PHE A 887 62.94 36.91 28.75
CA PHE A 887 61.78 36.45 29.52
C PHE A 887 60.54 36.41 28.63
N THR A 888 60.12 35.19 28.33
CA THR A 888 58.82 34.80 27.74
C THR A 888 57.68 35.60 28.35
N THR A 889 57.06 36.46 27.54
CA THR A 889 55.82 37.15 27.86
C THR A 889 54.65 36.37 27.30
N LEU A 890 53.83 35.88 28.24
CA LEU A 890 52.47 35.39 28.04
C LEU A 890 51.64 36.42 27.25
N GLN A 891 51.15 36.03 26.08
CA GLN A 891 50.07 36.75 25.38
C GLN A 891 48.75 36.57 26.15
N PRO A 892 48.02 37.65 26.46
CA PRO A 892 46.59 37.59 26.63
C PRO A 892 45.93 37.80 25.25
N GLU A 893 45.37 36.72 24.69
CA GLU A 893 44.37 36.81 23.63
C GLU A 893 43.10 37.44 24.20
N MET A 894 42.67 38.55 23.61
CA MET A 894 41.33 39.09 23.80
C MET A 894 40.59 39.00 22.46
N ASP A 895 39.55 38.18 22.47
CA ASP A 895 38.45 38.16 21.53
C ASP A 895 37.85 39.57 21.32
N ALA A 896 37.50 39.88 20.06
CA ALA A 896 36.12 40.21 19.70
C ALA A 896 35.94 40.29 18.17
N SER A 897 35.21 39.30 17.66
CA SER A 897 34.03 39.42 16.78
C SER A 897 34.16 40.09 15.41
N TYR A 898 33.68 39.41 14.36
CA TYR A 898 32.47 39.77 13.58
C TYR A 898 32.46 38.99 12.25
N SER A 899 31.56 38.01 12.12
CA SER A 899 30.81 37.72 10.87
C SER A 899 29.86 36.55 11.12
N LEU A 900 28.61 36.91 11.44
CA LEU A 900 27.47 36.01 11.30
C LEU A 900 26.67 36.47 10.08
N LEU A 901 26.22 35.47 9.29
CA LEU A 901 25.02 35.40 8.46
C LEU A 901 25.27 35.12 6.96
N ARG A 902 25.27 33.83 6.62
CA ARG A 902 24.46 33.36 5.49
C ARG A 902 23.69 32.12 5.93
N GLU A 903 22.40 32.34 6.16
CA GLU A 903 21.41 31.32 6.45
C GLU A 903 21.25 30.35 5.29
N THR A 904 21.28 29.07 5.64
CA THR A 904 20.68 27.95 4.95
C THR A 904 19.15 28.05 5.06
N ALA A 905 18.46 28.30 3.94
CA ALA A 905 17.03 28.07 3.82
C ALA A 905 16.78 26.56 3.62
N GLY A 906 16.63 25.86 4.73
CA GLY A 906 16.10 24.50 4.78
C GLY A 906 14.57 24.53 4.80
N SER A 907 14.01 23.93 3.76
CA SER A 907 12.61 23.55 3.59
C SER A 907 11.91 23.11 4.89
N SER A 908 10.77 23.73 5.17
CA SER A 908 9.73 23.09 5.97
C SER A 908 8.38 23.28 5.30
N ARG A 909 7.89 22.22 4.67
CA ARG A 909 6.45 21.98 4.55
C ARG A 909 6.03 21.01 5.64
N ARG A 910 5.12 21.52 6.47
CA ARG A 910 4.37 20.83 7.53
C ARG A 910 3.73 19.54 7.03
N ASN A 911 3.77 18.50 7.85
CA ASN A 911 2.69 17.53 7.93
C ASN A 911 1.70 17.98 9.01
N ASN A 912 0.43 18.04 8.61
CA ASN A 912 -0.70 18.36 9.47
C ASN A 912 -0.99 17.23 10.46
N GLN A 913 -1.40 17.65 11.64
CA GLN A 913 -1.95 16.86 12.73
C GLN A 913 -3.28 16.20 12.33
N ASN A 914 -3.46 14.95 12.75
CA ASN A 914 -4.77 14.41 13.10
C ASN A 914 -4.72 14.02 14.58
N SER A 915 -5.26 14.87 15.46
CA SER A 915 -5.61 14.49 16.84
C SER A 915 -7.13 14.42 16.96
N SER A 916 -7.66 13.21 17.07
CA SER A 916 -8.98 12.93 17.62
C SER A 916 -8.90 13.00 19.15
N HIS A 917 -9.48 14.03 19.77
CA HIS A 917 -9.81 14.01 21.19
C HIS A 917 -11.33 14.04 21.37
N ALA A 918 -11.83 12.92 21.92
CA ALA A 918 -13.13 12.82 22.55
C ALA A 918 -13.13 13.63 23.84
N VAL A 919 -14.11 14.53 23.98
CA VAL A 919 -14.42 15.20 25.25
C VAL A 919 -15.81 14.75 25.68
N THR A 920 -15.83 13.99 26.77
CA THR A 920 -17.02 13.56 27.51
C THR A 920 -17.53 14.75 28.32
N ILE A 921 -18.74 15.25 28.03
CA ILE A 921 -19.43 16.22 28.89
C ILE A 921 -20.66 15.55 29.51
N ASN A 922 -20.59 15.40 30.83
CA ASN A 922 -21.72 15.11 31.70
C ASN A 922 -22.78 16.22 31.60
N THR A 923 -24.03 15.86 31.33
CA THR A 923 -25.18 16.72 31.63
C THR A 923 -26.19 15.96 32.49
N SER A 924 -26.53 16.57 33.62
CA SER A 924 -27.50 16.09 34.59
C SER A 924 -28.89 16.66 34.28
N LYS A 925 -29.85 15.74 34.16
CA LYS A 925 -31.32 15.81 34.36
C LYS A 925 -32.02 17.17 34.56
N ARG A 926 -33.05 17.38 33.71
CA ARG A 926 -34.45 17.72 34.06
C ARG A 926 -35.33 17.36 32.84
N VAL A 927 -36.07 16.24 32.81
CA VAL A 927 -37.44 16.05 33.32
C VAL A 927 -38.35 17.24 32.99
N GLN A 928 -39.23 17.15 31.99
CA GLN A 928 -40.62 16.69 32.14
C GLN A 928 -41.41 16.74 30.80
N LYS A 929 -42.12 15.63 30.49
CA LYS A 929 -43.50 15.51 29.97
C LYS A 929 -43.88 16.20 28.63
N SER A 930 -44.69 15.65 27.73
CA SER A 930 -45.37 14.36 27.50
C SER A 930 -46.43 14.66 26.43
N PHE A 931 -46.64 13.81 25.42
CA PHE A 931 -47.92 13.19 25.04
C PHE A 931 -47.93 12.69 23.58
N LYS A 932 -48.31 11.42 23.47
CA LYS A 932 -48.70 10.61 22.30
C LYS A 932 -47.63 10.18 21.30
#